data_AF-A0A1I1TDX4-F1
#
_entry.id   AF-A0A1I1TDX4-F1
#
_cell.length_a   1.000
_cell.length_b   1.000
_cell.length_c   1.000
_cell.angle_alpha   90.00
_cell.angle_beta   90.00
_cell.angle_gamma   90.00
#
_symmetry.space_group_name_H-M   'P 1'
#
loop_
_entity.id
_entity.type
_entity.pdbx_description
1 polymer ?
#
loop_
_entity_poly.entity_id
_entity_poly.type
_entity_poly.pdbx_seq_one_letter_code
_entity_poly.pdbx_strand_id
1 'polypeptide(L)'
;MVNSNTRISHGRLAAAAIAVLMLLSIVGFQVQPAHAASVPRITVEWPSANSYVPDSLFVRVTVNSEVPIVETKATAGSLPAVSLKKQSDSCTMFCEYTGDIDISSLPWGDFNLTFVAVDVDDISSVPVVITLKHNKIPSIHPDAPLPFEVADPNLAVNISCTDDNPDSECSNLKFSINGRLLASGTNAIAETISAEEWLGQAVAVQLSASDATGLTNNQSYPIYVEDISKLTTVSKEAGLVLDSDASRTLVWNAYDHRLRIHHRDTNKMETLPLLVPEQTQLNVRLIPGGAMGGAFDATGFNLPDGYYRKGLDPLGNYSRFVWKNGQLHSLAVDDILVKGNWAAYHAQGGGLRELMLEDLVSGEVIPVGLTDRFNYALDEQGKLVFSREGKLFRFADGNVEQITPNDGFAYHSPVMDGDVLLYVRHDRSTNSSVLIVERNGSASELAGASTVQGDYLTSGGWIAYTLYTEAGQKQLWLRPPSGEDVRLTPTSTANSHFVALSTAGEAAYTYDGGIWLSRLQEDGRQPSERIVTDKAKMHWKDGWQVYLGTAWYEVTGTDPGTDPGTDPGTDPGTDPGTDPGTDPGTDPGTDPGTDPGTDPEPTADLDGNGEINWLDAIEFLRTFGTKHGQLHFDPRADFDSDGIIWEQDLIAFVKAGHFGGRLNAVLKKAAAEIASEIDETSRIPRK
;
A
#
# COMPACT_ATOMS: atom_id res chain seq x y z
N MET A 1 37.73 31.27 -44.64
CA MET A 1 38.50 32.53 -44.64
C MET A 1 39.41 32.53 -43.43
N VAL A 2 40.71 32.77 -43.66
CA VAL A 2 41.68 33.41 -42.76
C VAL A 2 41.85 32.77 -41.36
N ASN A 3 42.81 31.86 -41.15
CA ASN A 3 44.24 32.09 -40.87
C ASN A 3 44.51 33.14 -39.77
N SER A 4 45.06 32.72 -38.63
CA SER A 4 46.42 33.06 -38.19
C SER A 4 46.61 32.59 -36.73
N ASN A 5 47.55 31.69 -36.45
CA ASN A 5 49.00 31.97 -36.26
C ASN A 5 49.18 33.01 -35.15
N THR A 6 49.91 32.78 -34.07
CA THR A 6 51.32 32.32 -33.90
C THR A 6 51.69 32.90 -32.51
N ARG A 7 52.68 32.50 -31.72
CA ARG A 7 53.76 31.51 -31.73
C ARG A 7 54.29 31.55 -30.28
N ILE A 8 54.60 30.42 -29.66
CA ILE A 8 55.96 29.84 -29.57
C ILE A 8 56.91 30.88 -28.94
N SER A 9 57.53 30.59 -27.80
CA SER A 9 58.78 29.81 -27.72
C SER A 9 59.47 30.13 -26.39
N HIS A 10 60.48 29.45 -25.84
CA HIS A 10 61.44 28.41 -26.21
C HIS A 10 61.81 27.75 -24.85
N GLY A 11 61.99 26.43 -24.73
CA GLY A 11 63.27 25.75 -24.96
C GLY A 11 64.11 25.70 -23.66
N ARG A 12 65.04 24.78 -23.44
CA ARG A 12 65.51 23.55 -24.09
C ARG A 12 66.66 23.06 -23.19
N LEU A 13 66.83 21.74 -23.07
CA LEU A 13 68.11 20.99 -23.04
C LEU A 13 69.24 21.38 -22.06
N ALA A 14 69.71 20.38 -21.29
CA ALA A 14 71.05 19.77 -21.37
C ALA A 14 71.12 18.67 -20.28
N ALA A 15 71.67 17.47 -20.46
CA ALA A 15 72.77 17.01 -21.31
C ALA A 15 72.54 15.53 -21.69
N ALA A 16 72.67 15.17 -22.97
CA ALA A 16 73.83 14.44 -23.54
C ALA A 16 73.80 12.93 -23.29
N ALA A 17 74.34 12.03 -24.11
CA ALA A 17 74.68 11.94 -25.52
C ALA A 17 75.24 10.50 -25.67
N ILE A 18 75.22 9.96 -26.89
CA ILE A 18 76.07 8.85 -27.35
C ILE A 18 75.58 7.44 -26.97
N ALA A 19 74.84 6.87 -27.92
CA ALA A 19 74.85 5.44 -28.14
C ALA A 19 76.13 5.04 -28.89
N VAL A 20 76.70 3.90 -28.48
CA VAL A 20 77.63 3.04 -29.22
C VAL A 20 79.10 3.47 -29.24
N LEU A 21 79.88 2.95 -28.28
CA LEU A 21 81.12 2.23 -28.59
C LEU A 21 81.58 1.36 -27.40
N MET A 22 81.45 0.05 -27.62
CA MET A 22 82.15 -1.11 -27.09
C MET A 22 83.23 -0.89 -26.00
N LEU A 23 83.21 -1.71 -24.94
CA LEU A 23 84.17 -2.80 -24.68
C LEU A 23 84.04 -3.34 -23.24
N LEU A 24 83.80 -4.66 -23.15
CA LEU A 24 84.28 -5.62 -22.15
C LEU A 24 84.08 -5.35 -20.64
N SER A 25 83.24 -6.21 -20.06
CA SER A 25 83.51 -7.03 -18.85
C SER A 25 83.73 -6.33 -17.51
N ILE A 26 82.82 -6.54 -16.56
CA ILE A 26 82.97 -7.46 -15.41
C ILE A 26 81.74 -7.35 -14.48
N VAL A 27 81.06 -8.48 -14.36
CA VAL A 27 80.38 -9.07 -13.19
C VAL A 27 79.63 -8.17 -12.21
N GLY A 28 78.32 -8.39 -12.19
CA GLY A 28 77.46 -8.18 -11.02
C GLY A 28 76.15 -8.94 -11.23
N PHE A 29 76.20 -10.28 -11.19
CA PHE A 29 74.99 -11.06 -10.94
C PHE A 29 74.46 -10.63 -9.57
N GLN A 30 73.48 -9.73 -9.54
CA GLN A 30 72.45 -9.76 -8.52
C GLN A 30 71.21 -10.34 -9.19
N VAL A 31 71.14 -11.66 -9.11
CA VAL A 31 69.85 -12.35 -9.12
C VAL A 31 69.03 -11.67 -8.03
N GLN A 32 68.02 -10.88 -8.42
CA GLN A 32 66.95 -10.58 -7.48
C GLN A 32 66.46 -11.94 -6.96
N PRO A 33 66.41 -12.18 -5.64
CA PRO A 33 65.75 -13.37 -5.16
C PRO A 33 64.35 -13.38 -5.78
N ALA A 34 63.96 -14.52 -6.34
CA ALA A 34 62.58 -14.75 -6.76
C ALA A 34 61.69 -14.19 -5.65
N HIS A 35 60.81 -13.24 -5.98
CA HIS A 35 59.74 -12.85 -5.07
C HIS A 35 59.13 -14.16 -4.60
N ALA A 36 59.16 -14.40 -3.28
CA ALA A 36 58.42 -15.53 -2.73
C ALA A 36 57.00 -15.37 -3.27
N ALA A 37 56.54 -16.36 -4.04
CA ALA A 37 55.26 -16.28 -4.71
C ALA A 37 54.20 -15.79 -3.72
N SER A 38 53.57 -14.65 -4.01
CA SER A 38 52.60 -14.05 -3.12
C SER A 38 51.36 -14.94 -3.13
N VAL A 39 51.25 -15.83 -2.15
CA VAL A 39 50.09 -16.72 -2.03
C VAL A 39 48.82 -15.87 -1.86
N PRO A 40 47.76 -16.09 -2.67
CA PRO A 40 46.51 -15.37 -2.53
C PRO A 40 45.94 -15.52 -1.12
N ARG A 41 45.39 -14.43 -0.56
CA ARG A 41 44.74 -14.42 0.76
C ARG A 41 43.27 -14.10 0.62
N ILE A 42 42.42 -14.90 1.25
CA ILE A 42 40.97 -14.73 1.20
C ILE A 42 40.48 -14.16 2.53
N THR A 43 39.62 -13.15 2.45
CA THR A 43 38.79 -12.67 3.55
C THR A 43 37.33 -12.95 3.19
N VAL A 44 36.62 -13.66 4.06
CA VAL A 44 35.18 -13.87 3.89
C VAL A 44 34.44 -12.66 4.42
N GLU A 45 33.65 -12.02 3.57
CA GLU A 45 32.81 -10.88 3.96
C GLU A 45 31.40 -11.33 4.31
N TRP A 46 30.87 -12.33 3.58
CA TRP A 46 29.58 -12.95 3.84
C TRP A 46 29.55 -14.38 3.30
N PRO A 47 28.89 -15.34 4.00
CA PRO A 47 28.25 -15.21 5.31
C PRO A 47 29.24 -15.17 6.49
N SER A 48 28.76 -14.74 7.66
CA SER A 48 29.50 -14.82 8.92
C SER A 48 29.56 -16.26 9.43
N ALA A 49 30.66 -16.63 10.09
CA ALA A 49 30.80 -17.97 10.66
C ALA A 49 29.67 -18.26 11.68
N ASN A 50 29.19 -19.50 11.67
CA ASN A 50 28.10 -20.06 12.47
C ASN A 50 26.70 -19.47 12.20
N SER A 51 26.50 -18.72 11.12
CA SER A 51 25.16 -18.25 10.74
C SER A 51 24.27 -19.39 10.21
N TYR A 52 22.96 -19.25 10.41
CA TYR A 52 21.97 -20.09 9.74
C TYR A 52 21.78 -19.63 8.29
N VAL A 53 21.67 -20.59 7.38
CA VAL A 53 21.59 -20.32 5.94
C VAL A 53 20.53 -21.23 5.29
N PRO A 54 19.68 -20.69 4.40
CA PRO A 54 18.65 -21.47 3.71
C PRO A 54 19.24 -22.23 2.50
N ASP A 55 18.40 -22.96 1.78
CA ASP A 55 18.74 -23.75 0.58
C ASP A 55 19.60 -23.02 -0.46
N SER A 56 19.49 -21.69 -0.56
CA SER A 56 20.32 -20.88 -1.46
C SER A 56 21.16 -19.91 -0.65
N LEU A 57 22.48 -20.04 -0.76
CA LEU A 57 23.46 -19.27 -0.03
C LEU A 57 24.25 -18.36 -0.96
N PHE A 58 24.06 -17.05 -0.84
CA PHE A 58 24.97 -16.08 -1.44
C PHE A 58 26.35 -16.13 -0.74
N VAL A 59 27.43 -15.83 -1.44
CA VAL A 59 28.75 -15.70 -0.81
C VAL A 59 29.47 -14.48 -1.37
N ARG A 60 30.25 -13.85 -0.52
CA ARG A 60 31.12 -12.73 -0.88
C ARG A 60 32.45 -12.86 -0.19
N VAL A 61 33.50 -12.86 -0.99
CA VAL A 61 34.88 -12.89 -0.50
C VAL A 61 35.72 -11.83 -1.19
N THR A 62 36.68 -11.29 -0.47
CA THR A 62 37.75 -10.46 -1.03
C THR A 62 39.03 -11.27 -1.09
N VAL A 63 39.64 -11.34 -2.26
CA VAL A 63 40.93 -11.98 -2.49
C VAL A 63 42.00 -10.90 -2.63
N ASN A 64 43.01 -10.96 -1.78
CA ASN A 64 44.20 -10.12 -1.83
C ASN A 64 45.37 -10.89 -2.47
N SER A 65 45.86 -10.43 -3.62
CA SER A 65 46.97 -11.04 -4.34
C SER A 65 47.77 -10.00 -5.15
N GLU A 66 49.10 -10.14 -5.22
CA GLU A 66 49.93 -9.34 -6.13
C GLU A 66 49.94 -9.93 -7.56
N VAL A 67 49.53 -11.20 -7.69
CA VAL A 67 49.42 -11.94 -8.95
C VAL A 67 47.94 -12.10 -9.34
N PRO A 68 47.57 -11.90 -10.63
CA PRO A 68 46.18 -12.05 -11.07
C PRO A 68 45.56 -13.42 -10.73
N ILE A 69 44.30 -13.42 -10.32
CA ILE A 69 43.54 -14.62 -9.98
C ILE A 69 42.87 -15.20 -11.23
N VAL A 70 43.06 -16.49 -11.47
CA VAL A 70 42.37 -17.25 -12.53
C VAL A 70 41.02 -17.73 -12.06
N GLU A 71 40.95 -18.21 -10.82
CA GLU A 71 39.74 -18.83 -10.30
C GLU A 71 39.61 -18.62 -8.80
N THR A 72 38.38 -18.41 -8.34
CA THR A 72 38.01 -18.49 -6.93
C THR A 72 36.83 -19.44 -6.82
N LYS A 73 36.91 -20.42 -5.93
CA LYS A 73 35.89 -21.45 -5.73
C LYS A 73 35.38 -21.43 -4.30
N ALA A 74 34.10 -21.74 -4.14
CA ALA A 74 33.48 -22.07 -2.88
C ALA A 74 32.97 -23.52 -2.91
N THR A 75 33.18 -24.27 -1.83
CA THR A 75 32.72 -25.67 -1.70
C THR A 75 31.95 -25.82 -0.41
N ALA A 76 30.66 -26.17 -0.49
CA ALA A 76 29.79 -26.37 0.66
C ALA A 76 29.68 -27.87 0.98
N GLY A 77 30.20 -28.30 2.14
CA GLY A 77 30.14 -29.69 2.57
C GLY A 77 30.70 -30.66 1.52
N SER A 78 29.87 -31.59 1.08
CA SER A 78 30.22 -32.59 0.05
C SER A 78 29.80 -32.19 -1.38
N LEU A 79 29.28 -30.97 -1.58
CA LEU A 79 28.81 -30.53 -2.90
C LEU A 79 29.97 -30.19 -3.84
N PRO A 80 29.73 -30.23 -5.17
CA PRO A 80 30.71 -29.75 -6.15
C PRO A 80 31.08 -28.29 -5.90
N ALA A 81 32.35 -27.95 -6.15
CA ALA A 81 32.82 -26.57 -6.00
C ALA A 81 32.18 -25.64 -7.05
N VAL A 82 31.73 -24.47 -6.60
CA VAL A 82 31.13 -23.42 -7.42
C VAL A 82 32.16 -22.32 -7.65
N SER A 83 32.40 -21.96 -8.91
CA SER A 83 33.30 -20.85 -9.26
C SER A 83 32.60 -19.50 -9.02
N LEU A 84 33.25 -18.62 -8.27
CA LEU A 84 32.76 -17.29 -7.93
C LEU A 84 33.12 -16.28 -9.03
N LYS A 85 32.22 -15.33 -9.26
CA LYS A 85 32.37 -14.28 -10.27
C LYS A 85 33.06 -13.06 -9.69
N LYS A 86 34.13 -12.63 -10.35
CA LYS A 86 34.80 -11.36 -10.09
C LYS A 86 33.85 -10.20 -10.35
N GLN A 87 33.72 -9.26 -9.43
CA GLN A 87 32.74 -8.16 -9.53
C GLN A 87 33.24 -6.93 -10.30
N SER A 88 34.56 -6.75 -10.40
CA SER A 88 35.15 -5.61 -11.10
C SER A 88 36.38 -6.03 -11.90
N ASP A 89 36.43 -5.64 -13.16
CA ASP A 89 37.61 -5.87 -14.01
C ASP A 89 38.80 -4.97 -13.63
N SER A 90 38.55 -3.86 -12.94
CA SER A 90 39.57 -2.85 -12.61
C SER A 90 40.27 -3.06 -11.26
N CYS A 91 39.84 -4.03 -10.45
CA CYS A 91 40.53 -4.32 -9.20
C CYS A 91 41.89 -4.97 -9.47
N THR A 92 42.92 -4.47 -8.80
CA THR A 92 44.31 -4.90 -8.97
C THR A 92 44.70 -5.92 -7.91
N MET A 93 44.85 -5.48 -6.65
CA MET A 93 45.31 -6.34 -5.56
C MET A 93 44.17 -6.91 -4.71
N PHE A 94 43.11 -6.12 -4.47
CA PHE A 94 41.97 -6.51 -3.63
C PHE A 94 40.73 -6.64 -4.50
N CYS A 95 40.36 -7.87 -4.82
CA CYS A 95 39.26 -8.16 -5.74
C CYS A 95 38.12 -8.88 -5.03
N GLU A 96 36.90 -8.39 -5.24
CA GLU A 96 35.67 -9.00 -4.72
C GLU A 96 35.17 -10.09 -5.68
N TYR A 97 34.78 -11.23 -5.12
CA TYR A 97 34.18 -12.35 -5.82
C TYR A 97 32.88 -12.76 -5.13
N THR A 98 31.84 -13.00 -5.92
CA THR A 98 30.52 -13.39 -5.41
C THR A 98 29.92 -14.56 -6.18
N GLY A 99 28.96 -15.24 -5.57
CA GLY A 99 28.18 -16.27 -6.23
C GLY A 99 27.09 -16.80 -5.30
N ASP A 100 26.13 -17.51 -5.89
CA ASP A 100 25.09 -18.23 -5.17
C ASP A 100 25.41 -19.73 -5.20
N ILE A 101 25.23 -20.39 -4.07
CA ILE A 101 25.46 -21.81 -3.87
C ILE A 101 24.14 -22.44 -3.45
N ASP A 102 23.66 -23.37 -4.26
CA ASP A 102 22.51 -24.22 -3.90
C ASP A 102 22.99 -25.32 -2.95
N ILE A 103 22.52 -25.26 -1.70
CA ILE A 103 22.80 -26.21 -0.63
C ILE A 103 21.58 -27.06 -0.26
N SER A 104 20.48 -26.99 -1.02
CA SER A 104 19.22 -27.73 -0.77
C SER A 104 19.39 -29.25 -0.59
N SER A 105 20.46 -29.81 -1.14
CA SER A 105 20.77 -31.25 -1.03
C SER A 105 21.66 -31.63 0.15
N LEU A 106 22.19 -30.66 0.90
CA LEU A 106 22.92 -30.93 2.14
C LEU A 106 21.97 -31.29 3.29
N PRO A 107 22.37 -32.19 4.20
CA PRO A 107 21.62 -32.41 5.43
C PRO A 107 21.46 -31.14 6.26
N TRP A 108 20.40 -31.09 7.07
CA TRP A 108 20.23 -30.05 8.08
C TRP A 108 21.34 -30.09 9.13
N GLY A 109 21.70 -28.92 9.67
CA GLY A 109 22.74 -28.76 10.69
C GLY A 109 24.07 -28.25 10.16
N ASP A 110 25.14 -28.51 10.91
CA ASP A 110 26.45 -27.91 10.67
C ASP A 110 27.10 -28.45 9.38
N PHE A 111 27.61 -27.55 8.53
CA PHE A 111 28.47 -27.89 7.41
C PHE A 111 29.61 -26.89 7.26
N ASN A 112 30.69 -27.31 6.59
CA ASN A 112 31.83 -26.44 6.31
C ASN A 112 31.71 -25.83 4.91
N LEU A 113 31.88 -24.52 4.83
CA LEU A 113 32.04 -23.78 3.58
C LEU A 113 33.51 -23.43 3.41
N THR A 114 34.11 -23.92 2.32
CA THR A 114 35.55 -23.78 2.04
C THR A 114 35.77 -22.91 0.82
N PHE A 115 36.66 -21.91 0.94
CA PHE A 115 37.06 -21.03 -0.15
C PHE A 115 38.51 -21.28 -0.55
N VAL A 116 38.76 -21.34 -1.86
CA VAL A 116 40.10 -21.46 -2.46
C VAL A 116 40.22 -20.51 -3.64
N ALA A 117 41.34 -19.80 -3.74
CA ALA A 117 41.67 -18.96 -4.88
C ALA A 117 42.97 -19.46 -5.52
N VAL A 118 43.02 -19.48 -6.85
CA VAL A 118 44.17 -19.92 -7.65
C VAL A 118 44.59 -18.79 -8.57
N ASP A 119 45.87 -18.44 -8.55
CA ASP A 119 46.43 -17.42 -9.42
C ASP A 119 46.86 -17.94 -10.81
N VAL A 120 47.31 -17.04 -11.69
CA VAL A 120 47.77 -17.38 -13.05
C VAL A 120 49.01 -18.27 -13.09
N ASP A 121 49.72 -18.40 -11.97
CA ASP A 121 50.91 -19.25 -11.82
C ASP A 121 50.55 -20.62 -11.18
N ASP A 122 49.26 -20.93 -11.06
CA ASP A 122 48.71 -22.17 -10.47
C ASP A 122 48.99 -22.32 -8.96
N ILE A 123 49.19 -21.20 -8.27
CA ILE A 123 49.43 -21.17 -6.83
C ILE A 123 48.10 -20.96 -6.11
N SER A 124 47.77 -21.92 -5.25
CA SER A 124 46.53 -21.90 -4.46
C SER A 124 46.70 -21.18 -3.13
N SER A 125 45.66 -20.46 -2.71
CA SER A 125 45.54 -19.95 -1.35
C SER A 125 45.53 -21.09 -0.33
N VAL A 126 45.87 -20.78 0.93
CA VAL A 126 45.44 -21.64 2.04
C VAL A 126 43.91 -21.66 2.06
N PRO A 127 43.26 -22.83 2.12
CA PRO A 127 41.80 -22.89 2.18
C PRO A 127 41.27 -22.17 3.41
N VAL A 128 40.31 -21.26 3.21
CA VAL A 128 39.59 -20.61 4.31
C VAL A 128 38.30 -21.38 4.54
N VAL A 129 38.12 -21.89 5.76
CA VAL A 129 36.95 -22.69 6.14
C VAL A 129 36.17 -21.93 7.19
N ILE A 130 34.86 -21.77 6.95
CA ILE A 130 33.90 -21.35 7.97
C ILE A 130 32.85 -22.44 8.15
N THR A 131 32.36 -22.62 9.37
CA THR A 131 31.23 -23.50 9.65
C THR A 131 29.94 -22.69 9.56
N LEU A 132 28.92 -23.25 8.92
CA LEU A 132 27.59 -22.67 8.77
C LEU A 132 26.55 -23.71 9.20
N LYS A 133 25.32 -23.25 9.43
CA LYS A 133 24.20 -24.11 9.84
C LYS A 133 23.13 -24.11 8.78
N HIS A 134 22.95 -25.22 8.08
CA HIS A 134 21.85 -25.38 7.16
C HIS A 134 20.55 -25.50 7.98
N ASN A 135 19.66 -24.52 7.85
CA ASN A 135 18.34 -24.48 8.47
C ASN A 135 17.48 -23.39 7.80
N LYS A 136 16.16 -23.53 7.78
CA LYS A 136 15.27 -22.42 7.37
C LYS A 136 14.53 -21.84 8.55
N ILE A 137 14.01 -20.64 8.33
CA ILE A 137 13.04 -20.04 9.24
C ILE A 137 11.72 -20.84 9.18
N PRO A 138 11.02 -21.03 10.31
CA PRO A 138 9.72 -21.70 10.30
C PRO A 138 8.71 -20.93 9.46
N SER A 139 7.73 -21.62 8.89
CA SER A 139 6.66 -21.02 8.08
C SER A 139 5.34 -21.00 8.85
N ILE A 140 4.65 -19.85 8.83
CA ILE A 140 3.37 -19.65 9.50
C ILE A 140 2.26 -19.65 8.45
N HIS A 141 1.25 -20.50 8.65
CA HIS A 141 0.09 -20.67 7.78
C HIS A 141 -1.20 -20.33 8.56
N PRO A 142 -1.64 -19.07 8.53
CA PRO A 142 -2.91 -18.67 9.12
C PRO A 142 -4.09 -19.01 8.20
N ASP A 143 -5.02 -19.84 8.70
CA ASP A 143 -6.35 -20.01 8.11
C ASP A 143 -7.30 -18.92 8.60
N ALA A 144 -7.13 -18.48 9.86
CA ALA A 144 -7.79 -17.33 10.47
C ALA A 144 -6.96 -16.77 11.66
N PRO A 145 -6.90 -15.45 11.88
CA PRO A 145 -7.48 -14.44 11.00
C PRO A 145 -6.61 -14.21 9.75
N LEU A 146 -7.22 -13.89 8.61
CA LEU A 146 -6.54 -13.39 7.42
C LEU A 146 -6.35 -11.85 7.50
N PRO A 147 -5.49 -11.24 6.68
CA PRO A 147 -5.36 -9.81 6.56
C PRO A 147 -6.69 -9.19 6.15
N PHE A 148 -7.05 -8.13 6.85
CA PHE A 148 -8.33 -7.43 6.74
C PHE A 148 -9.53 -8.30 7.14
N GLU A 149 -9.34 -9.36 7.93
CA GLU A 149 -10.47 -10.09 8.52
C GLU A 149 -11.35 -9.18 9.39
N VAL A 150 -12.65 -9.46 9.41
CA VAL A 150 -13.61 -8.76 10.28
C VAL A 150 -13.99 -9.67 11.44
N ALA A 151 -13.64 -9.25 12.65
CA ALA A 151 -14.02 -9.89 13.90
C ALA A 151 -15.33 -9.28 14.42
N ASP A 152 -16.30 -10.13 14.75
CA ASP A 152 -17.59 -9.75 15.34
C ASP A 152 -17.77 -10.31 16.74
N PRO A 153 -17.50 -9.50 17.76
CA PRO A 153 -16.16 -9.25 18.29
C PRO A 153 -15.35 -10.52 18.62
N ASN A 154 -15.96 -11.70 18.57
CA ASN A 154 -15.31 -12.99 18.66
C ASN A 154 -14.51 -13.26 17.38
N LEU A 155 -13.20 -13.47 17.55
CA LEU A 155 -12.26 -13.74 16.49
C LEU A 155 -11.91 -15.22 16.48
N ALA A 156 -12.12 -15.88 15.35
CA ALA A 156 -11.59 -17.22 15.12
C ALA A 156 -10.08 -17.12 14.90
N VAL A 157 -9.31 -17.91 15.66
CA VAL A 157 -7.86 -18.05 15.51
C VAL A 157 -7.59 -19.50 15.17
N ASN A 158 -7.18 -19.75 13.92
CA ASN A 158 -6.73 -21.04 13.42
C ASN A 158 -5.44 -20.83 12.63
N ILE A 159 -4.32 -21.10 13.27
CA ILE A 159 -2.98 -20.83 12.75
C ILE A 159 -2.19 -22.11 12.90
N SER A 160 -1.54 -22.54 11.82
CA SER A 160 -0.57 -23.62 11.86
C SER A 160 0.83 -23.11 11.56
N CYS A 161 1.83 -23.86 12.01
CA CYS A 161 3.22 -23.58 11.80
C CYS A 161 3.91 -24.87 11.35
N THR A 162 4.72 -24.76 10.31
CA THR A 162 5.53 -25.87 9.80
C THR A 162 6.99 -25.46 9.82
N ASP A 163 7.83 -26.35 10.33
CA ASP A 163 9.28 -26.25 10.23
C ASP A 163 9.75 -27.30 9.21
N ASP A 164 10.79 -26.99 8.43
CA ASP A 164 11.17 -27.80 7.27
C ASP A 164 12.20 -28.90 7.58
N ASN A 165 12.58 -29.01 8.85
CA ASN A 165 13.37 -30.11 9.37
C ASN A 165 12.46 -31.29 9.79
N PRO A 166 12.69 -32.52 9.26
CA PRO A 166 11.87 -33.70 9.57
C PRO A 166 11.74 -34.04 11.06
N ASP A 167 12.68 -33.57 11.88
CA ASP A 167 12.75 -33.84 13.33
C ASP A 167 12.52 -32.58 14.20
N SER A 168 12.26 -31.41 13.61
CA SER A 168 11.81 -30.24 14.38
C SER A 168 10.41 -29.76 13.98
N GLU A 169 9.66 -29.50 15.03
CA GLU A 169 8.37 -28.87 15.04
C GLU A 169 8.58 -27.41 15.44
N CYS A 170 7.62 -26.54 15.14
CA CYS A 170 7.66 -25.18 15.66
C CYS A 170 7.66 -25.26 17.20
N SER A 171 8.69 -24.69 17.82
CA SER A 171 8.88 -24.75 19.28
C SER A 171 7.96 -23.76 19.99
N ASN A 172 7.57 -22.69 19.31
CA ASN A 172 6.71 -21.64 19.82
C ASN A 172 5.91 -21.05 18.66
N LEU A 173 4.62 -20.82 18.90
CA LEU A 173 3.74 -20.04 18.05
C LEU A 173 2.97 -19.09 18.96
N LYS A 174 2.96 -17.80 18.63
CA LYS A 174 2.30 -16.76 19.41
C LYS A 174 1.35 -15.98 18.54
N PHE A 175 0.20 -15.64 19.11
CA PHE A 175 -0.80 -14.75 18.55
C PHE A 175 -1.01 -13.57 19.49
N SER A 176 -0.80 -12.37 18.95
CA SER A 176 -0.99 -11.11 19.67
C SER A 176 -1.86 -10.14 18.87
N ILE A 177 -2.54 -9.24 19.56
CA ILE A 177 -3.21 -8.08 18.97
C ILE A 177 -2.63 -6.82 19.62
N ASN A 178 -2.17 -5.86 18.80
CA ASN A 178 -1.54 -4.62 19.23
C ASN A 178 -0.42 -4.84 20.28
N GLY A 179 0.37 -5.90 20.09
CA GLY A 179 1.46 -6.28 21.00
C GLY A 179 1.04 -7.06 22.25
N ARG A 180 -0.26 -7.17 22.57
CA ARG A 180 -0.75 -7.98 23.67
C ARG A 180 -0.85 -9.45 23.25
N LEU A 181 -0.13 -10.32 23.95
CA LEU A 181 -0.22 -11.78 23.77
C LEU A 181 -1.61 -12.28 24.22
N LEU A 182 -2.32 -12.98 23.34
CA LEU A 182 -3.65 -13.53 23.61
C LEU A 182 -3.68 -15.05 23.55
N ALA A 183 -2.84 -15.65 22.71
CA ALA A 183 -2.74 -17.10 22.58
C ALA A 183 -1.32 -17.56 22.25
N SER A 184 -1.01 -18.80 22.62
CA SER A 184 0.26 -19.44 22.32
C SER A 184 0.10 -20.95 22.12
N GLY A 185 0.88 -21.52 21.22
CA GLY A 185 0.98 -22.95 20.95
C GLY A 185 2.40 -23.34 20.55
N THR A 186 2.55 -24.54 20.01
CA THR A 186 3.81 -25.02 19.40
C THR A 186 3.68 -25.02 17.89
N ASN A 187 2.88 -25.95 17.35
CA ASN A 187 2.66 -26.10 15.90
C ASN A 187 1.34 -25.53 15.42
N ALA A 188 0.41 -25.26 16.33
CA ALA A 188 -0.89 -24.72 15.98
C ALA A 188 -1.51 -23.96 17.16
N ILE A 189 -2.38 -23.01 16.81
CA ILE A 189 -3.33 -22.35 17.70
C ILE A 189 -4.70 -22.49 17.03
N ALA A 190 -5.67 -23.06 17.74
CA ALA A 190 -7.03 -23.26 17.23
C ALA A 190 -8.05 -22.96 18.34
N GLU A 191 -8.49 -21.71 18.43
CA GLU A 191 -9.42 -21.24 19.45
C GLU A 191 -10.22 -20.01 19.00
N THR A 192 -11.12 -19.54 19.86
CA THR A 192 -11.88 -18.31 19.64
C THR A 192 -11.55 -17.33 20.74
N ILE A 193 -11.14 -16.12 20.35
CA ILE A 193 -10.68 -15.07 21.25
C ILE A 193 -11.63 -13.89 21.16
N SER A 194 -12.06 -13.34 22.29
CA SER A 194 -12.82 -12.08 22.28
C SER A 194 -11.90 -10.91 21.96
N ALA A 195 -12.26 -10.14 20.94
CA ALA A 195 -11.62 -8.89 20.54
C ALA A 195 -12.45 -7.66 20.94
N GLU A 196 -13.44 -7.82 21.83
CA GLU A 196 -14.41 -6.77 22.23
C GLU A 196 -13.74 -5.47 22.72
N GLU A 197 -12.57 -5.57 23.36
CA GLU A 197 -11.76 -4.42 23.79
C GLU A 197 -11.43 -3.43 22.66
N TRP A 198 -11.39 -3.90 21.42
CA TRP A 198 -11.03 -3.12 20.25
C TRP A 198 -12.22 -2.81 19.33
N LEU A 199 -13.46 -2.94 19.82
CA LEU A 199 -14.66 -2.70 19.02
C LEU A 199 -14.62 -1.33 18.33
N GLY A 200 -14.85 -1.33 17.01
CA GLY A 200 -14.81 -0.14 16.15
C GLY A 200 -13.40 0.28 15.71
N GLN A 201 -12.37 -0.52 15.97
CA GLN A 201 -10.98 -0.20 15.63
C GLN A 201 -10.43 -1.12 14.54
N ALA A 202 -9.43 -0.60 13.81
CA ALA A 202 -8.52 -1.43 13.03
C ALA A 202 -7.32 -1.76 13.92
N VAL A 203 -7.05 -3.04 14.13
CA VAL A 203 -5.98 -3.51 15.02
C VAL A 203 -4.97 -4.35 14.27
N ALA A 204 -3.73 -4.35 14.74
CA ALA A 204 -2.68 -5.17 14.15
C ALA A 204 -2.61 -6.52 14.85
N VAL A 205 -2.83 -7.59 14.10
CA VAL A 205 -2.44 -8.95 14.50
C VAL A 205 -0.93 -9.07 14.36
N GLN A 206 -0.28 -9.73 15.32
CA GLN A 206 1.11 -10.15 15.24
C GLN A 206 1.19 -11.66 15.47
N LEU A 207 1.76 -12.37 14.49
CA LEU A 207 2.11 -13.77 14.60
C LEU A 207 3.61 -13.89 14.75
N SER A 208 4.06 -14.74 15.66
CA SER A 208 5.48 -15.05 15.83
C SER A 208 5.65 -16.54 16.02
N ALA A 209 6.45 -17.18 15.18
CA ALA A 209 6.83 -18.57 15.33
C ALA A 209 8.34 -18.70 15.48
N SER A 210 8.77 -19.65 16.30
CA SER A 210 10.18 -20.02 16.40
C SER A 210 10.36 -21.53 16.27
N ASP A 211 11.49 -21.95 15.70
CA ASP A 211 11.92 -23.35 15.69
C ASP A 211 12.68 -23.71 16.98
N ALA A 212 13.17 -24.94 17.09
CA ALA A 212 13.97 -25.38 18.24
C ALA A 212 15.36 -24.71 18.33
N THR A 213 15.82 -24.07 17.25
CA THR A 213 17.14 -23.42 17.17
C THR A 213 17.09 -21.92 17.51
N GLY A 214 15.89 -21.36 17.63
CA GLY A 214 15.61 -19.96 17.93
C GLY A 214 15.42 -19.09 16.69
N LEU A 215 15.40 -19.65 15.48
CA LEU A 215 15.04 -18.90 14.28
C LEU A 215 13.58 -18.50 14.35
N THR A 216 13.29 -17.23 14.06
CA THR A 216 11.96 -16.67 14.19
C THR A 216 11.41 -16.21 12.84
N ASN A 217 10.11 -16.43 12.64
CA ASN A 217 9.33 -15.81 11.58
C ASN A 217 8.24 -14.96 12.24
N ASN A 218 8.12 -13.71 11.81
CA ASN A 218 7.14 -12.78 12.33
C ASN A 218 6.27 -12.27 11.18
N GLN A 219 4.96 -12.35 11.35
CA GLN A 219 3.98 -11.74 10.43
C GLN A 219 3.15 -10.72 11.19
N SER A 220 2.78 -9.61 10.55
CA SER A 220 1.84 -8.68 11.18
C SER A 220 0.99 -7.93 10.18
N TYR A 221 -0.32 -8.07 10.32
CA TYR A 221 -1.34 -7.55 9.41
C TYR A 221 -2.55 -6.98 10.16
N PRO A 222 -3.29 -6.03 9.56
CA PRO A 222 -4.46 -5.45 10.17
C PRO A 222 -5.66 -6.38 10.07
N ILE A 223 -6.54 -6.29 11.05
CA ILE A 223 -7.92 -6.78 11.02
C ILE A 223 -8.86 -5.65 11.48
N TYR A 224 -10.15 -5.81 11.25
CA TYR A 224 -11.18 -4.90 11.75
C TYR A 224 -11.98 -5.61 12.84
N VAL A 225 -12.20 -4.94 13.97
CA VAL A 225 -13.15 -5.40 14.98
C VAL A 225 -14.37 -4.51 14.88
N GLU A 226 -15.53 -5.08 14.56
CA GLU A 226 -16.72 -4.31 14.21
C GLU A 226 -17.98 -4.91 14.81
N ASP A 227 -18.90 -4.04 15.20
CA ASP A 227 -20.27 -4.43 15.53
C ASP A 227 -21.05 -4.59 14.23
N ILE A 228 -21.32 -5.85 13.85
CA ILE A 228 -22.07 -6.17 12.64
C ILE A 228 -23.54 -6.49 12.93
N SER A 229 -24.08 -6.12 14.10
CA SER A 229 -25.48 -6.41 14.48
C SER A 229 -26.53 -5.86 13.51
N LYS A 230 -26.18 -4.87 12.69
CA LYS A 230 -27.03 -4.25 11.65
C LYS A 230 -26.72 -4.74 10.23
N LEU A 231 -25.88 -5.75 10.10
CA LEU A 231 -25.35 -6.23 8.84
C LEU A 231 -25.62 -7.73 8.69
N THR A 232 -26.09 -8.12 7.51
CA THR A 232 -26.20 -9.53 7.11
C THR A 232 -25.00 -9.86 6.23
N THR A 233 -24.20 -10.86 6.60
CA THR A 233 -23.10 -11.32 5.74
C THR A 233 -23.64 -11.92 4.45
N VAL A 234 -23.19 -11.40 3.31
CA VAL A 234 -23.48 -11.96 1.99
C VAL A 234 -22.35 -12.90 1.54
N SER A 235 -21.10 -12.48 1.70
CA SER A 235 -19.94 -13.35 1.47
C SER A 235 -18.76 -13.02 2.37
N LYS A 236 -17.92 -14.03 2.61
CA LYS A 236 -16.58 -13.90 3.20
C LYS A 236 -15.57 -14.40 2.18
N GLU A 237 -14.55 -13.60 1.94
CA GLU A 237 -13.57 -13.82 0.87
C GLU A 237 -12.16 -13.96 1.44
N ALA A 238 -11.30 -14.70 0.75
CA ALA A 238 -9.87 -14.75 1.07
C ALA A 238 -9.12 -13.53 0.50
N GLY A 239 -9.54 -12.32 0.87
CA GLY A 239 -8.96 -11.05 0.40
C GLY A 239 -9.92 -9.87 0.55
N LEU A 240 -9.39 -8.66 0.45
CA LEU A 240 -10.14 -7.41 0.52
C LEU A 240 -11.20 -7.35 -0.60
N VAL A 241 -12.46 -7.15 -0.23
CA VAL A 241 -13.55 -6.96 -1.19
C VAL A 241 -13.45 -5.57 -1.83
N LEU A 242 -13.38 -5.54 -3.16
CA LEU A 242 -13.25 -4.30 -3.94
C LEU A 242 -14.54 -3.90 -4.64
N ASP A 243 -15.25 -4.89 -5.17
CA ASP A 243 -16.46 -4.72 -5.93
C ASP A 243 -17.28 -6.02 -5.97
N SER A 244 -18.58 -5.92 -6.22
CA SER A 244 -19.45 -7.08 -6.41
C SER A 244 -20.57 -6.78 -7.40
N ASP A 245 -21.05 -7.84 -8.03
CA ASP A 245 -22.34 -7.89 -8.74
C ASP A 245 -23.19 -9.05 -8.19
N ALA A 246 -24.34 -9.33 -8.81
CA ALA A 246 -25.28 -10.37 -8.39
C ALA A 246 -24.68 -11.78 -8.26
N SER A 247 -23.59 -12.09 -8.98
CA SER A 247 -22.97 -13.42 -9.03
C SER A 247 -21.48 -13.44 -8.72
N ARG A 248 -20.79 -12.29 -8.72
CA ARG A 248 -19.33 -12.23 -8.63
C ARG A 248 -18.84 -11.25 -7.57
N THR A 249 -17.71 -11.57 -6.95
CA THR A 249 -16.97 -10.69 -6.04
C THR A 249 -15.57 -10.48 -6.59
N LEU A 250 -15.16 -9.22 -6.74
CA LEU A 250 -13.78 -8.84 -7.07
C LEU A 250 -13.03 -8.61 -5.77
N VAL A 251 -11.91 -9.30 -5.61
CA VAL A 251 -11.10 -9.28 -4.38
C VAL A 251 -9.64 -9.01 -4.68
N TRP A 252 -8.95 -8.38 -3.74
CA TRP A 252 -7.49 -8.29 -3.71
C TRP A 252 -6.97 -9.08 -2.51
N ASN A 253 -6.17 -10.11 -2.77
CA ASN A 253 -5.60 -10.93 -1.73
C ASN A 253 -4.23 -10.37 -1.30
N ALA A 254 -4.08 -10.08 -0.02
CA ALA A 254 -2.89 -9.45 0.54
C ALA A 254 -1.75 -10.42 0.89
N TYR A 255 -1.98 -11.73 0.82
CA TYR A 255 -0.93 -12.75 1.00
C TYR A 255 -0.16 -13.04 -0.28
N ASP A 256 -0.86 -13.09 -1.42
CA ASP A 256 -0.23 -13.36 -2.72
C ASP A 256 -0.21 -12.15 -3.65
N HIS A 257 -0.78 -11.02 -3.20
CA HIS A 257 -0.85 -9.77 -3.93
C HIS A 257 -1.60 -9.89 -5.27
N ARG A 258 -2.61 -10.74 -5.36
CA ARG A 258 -3.34 -10.95 -6.62
C ARG A 258 -4.77 -10.44 -6.57
N LEU A 259 -5.19 -9.89 -7.70
CA LEU A 259 -6.60 -9.65 -7.97
C LEU A 259 -7.27 -10.96 -8.37
N ARG A 260 -8.44 -11.22 -7.82
CA ARG A 260 -9.24 -12.39 -8.15
C ARG A 260 -10.71 -12.04 -8.33
N ILE A 261 -11.38 -12.78 -9.20
CA ILE A 261 -12.84 -12.75 -9.33
C ILE A 261 -13.37 -14.08 -8.80
N HIS A 262 -14.14 -14.02 -7.73
CA HIS A 262 -14.89 -15.15 -7.20
C HIS A 262 -16.27 -15.20 -7.86
N HIS A 263 -16.55 -16.25 -8.62
CA HIS A 263 -17.88 -16.57 -9.15
C HIS A 263 -18.65 -17.35 -8.09
N ARG A 264 -19.56 -16.70 -7.38
CA ARG A 264 -20.27 -17.27 -6.22
C ARG A 264 -21.32 -18.31 -6.59
N ASP A 265 -21.84 -18.26 -7.81
CA ASP A 265 -22.77 -19.24 -8.37
C ASP A 265 -22.11 -20.60 -8.64
N THR A 266 -20.84 -20.61 -9.05
CA THR A 266 -20.08 -21.84 -9.32
C THR A 266 -18.94 -22.11 -8.34
N ASN A 267 -18.70 -21.21 -7.38
CA ASN A 267 -17.53 -21.18 -6.50
C ASN A 267 -16.18 -21.23 -7.25
N LYS A 268 -16.12 -20.67 -8.47
CA LYS A 268 -14.90 -20.65 -9.30
C LYS A 268 -14.09 -19.39 -8.98
N MET A 269 -12.79 -19.56 -8.79
CA MET A 269 -11.84 -18.45 -8.65
C MET A 269 -11.10 -18.19 -9.95
N GLU A 270 -11.17 -16.97 -10.46
CA GLU A 270 -10.31 -16.48 -11.54
C GLU A 270 -9.23 -15.58 -10.97
N THR A 271 -7.96 -15.88 -11.26
CA THR A 271 -6.82 -15.08 -10.78
C THR A 271 -6.25 -14.27 -11.94
N LEU A 272 -6.20 -12.95 -11.76
CA LEU A 272 -5.55 -12.08 -12.73
C LEU A 272 -4.03 -12.25 -12.60
N PRO A 273 -3.28 -12.32 -13.72
CA PRO A 273 -1.84 -12.55 -13.72
C PRO A 273 -1.05 -11.27 -13.42
N LEU A 274 -1.55 -10.44 -12.50
CA LEU A 274 -0.92 -9.22 -12.02
C LEU A 274 -0.48 -9.42 -10.57
N LEU A 275 0.78 -9.09 -10.29
CA LEU A 275 1.26 -8.91 -8.94
C LEU A 275 1.00 -7.46 -8.53
N VAL A 276 0.05 -7.25 -7.62
CA VAL A 276 -0.44 -5.96 -7.16
C VAL A 276 0.00 -5.76 -5.70
N PRO A 277 1.22 -5.24 -5.48
CA PRO A 277 1.83 -5.21 -4.15
C PRO A 277 1.05 -4.32 -3.18
N GLU A 278 0.47 -3.23 -3.68
CA GLU A 278 -0.25 -2.28 -2.86
C GLU A 278 -1.71 -2.10 -3.30
N GLN A 279 -2.60 -1.94 -2.32
CA GLN A 279 -3.97 -1.49 -2.53
C GLN A 279 -4.08 0.02 -2.81
N THR A 280 -3.01 0.79 -2.60
CA THR A 280 -2.98 2.22 -2.88
C THR A 280 -3.06 2.48 -4.38
N GLN A 281 -4.05 3.29 -4.80
CA GLN A 281 -4.36 3.58 -6.21
C GLN A 281 -4.93 2.41 -7.02
N LEU A 282 -5.45 1.40 -6.34
CA LEU A 282 -6.23 0.33 -6.97
C LEU A 282 -7.62 0.85 -7.36
N ASN A 283 -7.86 1.01 -8.67
CA ASN A 283 -9.16 1.40 -9.21
C ASN A 283 -9.59 0.36 -10.26
N VAL A 284 -10.11 -0.77 -9.79
CA VAL A 284 -10.57 -1.88 -10.63
C VAL A 284 -12.03 -2.17 -10.30
N ARG A 285 -12.85 -2.34 -11.33
CA ARG A 285 -14.29 -2.61 -11.24
C ARG A 285 -14.63 -3.89 -11.98
N LEU A 286 -15.68 -4.56 -11.53
CA LEU A 286 -16.29 -5.63 -12.32
C LEU A 286 -16.94 -5.02 -13.57
N ILE A 287 -16.74 -5.70 -14.69
CA ILE A 287 -17.43 -5.42 -15.96
C ILE A 287 -18.11 -6.70 -16.45
N PRO A 288 -19.06 -6.63 -17.40
CA PRO A 288 -19.60 -7.84 -18.02
C PRO A 288 -18.50 -8.77 -18.53
N GLY A 289 -18.44 -9.99 -17.98
CA GLY A 289 -17.46 -11.02 -18.37
C GLY A 289 -16.03 -10.83 -17.86
N GLY A 290 -15.77 -9.87 -16.96
CA GLY A 290 -14.44 -9.72 -16.36
C GLY A 290 -14.28 -8.52 -15.42
N ALA A 291 -13.12 -7.86 -15.48
CA ALA A 291 -12.79 -6.67 -14.70
C ALA A 291 -11.96 -5.67 -15.53
N MET A 292 -12.10 -4.37 -15.24
CA MET A 292 -11.39 -3.30 -15.94
C MET A 292 -10.90 -2.26 -14.93
N GLY A 293 -9.72 -1.69 -15.16
CA GLY A 293 -9.21 -0.64 -14.29
C GLY A 293 -7.71 -0.42 -14.34
N GLY A 294 -7.17 0.11 -13.25
CA GLY A 294 -5.74 0.35 -13.06
C GLY A 294 -5.21 -0.13 -11.71
N ALA A 295 -3.99 -0.67 -11.73
CA ALA A 295 -3.27 -1.15 -10.55
C ALA A 295 -1.75 -1.04 -10.78
N PHE A 296 -0.96 -0.98 -9.70
CA PHE A 296 0.48 -1.17 -9.81
C PHE A 296 0.79 -2.64 -10.13
N ASP A 297 1.56 -2.85 -11.21
CA ASP A 297 1.97 -4.16 -11.68
C ASP A 297 3.46 -4.39 -11.38
N ALA A 298 3.71 -5.36 -10.51
CA ALA A 298 5.02 -5.80 -10.08
C ALA A 298 5.37 -7.22 -10.59
N THR A 299 4.73 -7.70 -11.67
CA THR A 299 4.88 -9.10 -12.17
C THR A 299 6.32 -9.47 -12.62
N GLY A 300 7.27 -8.53 -12.61
CA GLY A 300 8.71 -8.78 -12.84
C GLY A 300 9.59 -8.81 -11.58
N PHE A 301 9.02 -8.61 -10.40
CA PHE A 301 9.76 -8.61 -9.13
C PHE A 301 9.63 -9.95 -8.42
N ASN A 302 10.72 -10.41 -7.82
CA ASN A 302 10.72 -11.61 -6.98
C ASN A 302 10.32 -11.21 -5.55
N LEU A 303 9.01 -11.07 -5.31
CA LEU A 303 8.48 -10.85 -3.97
C LEU A 303 8.33 -12.21 -3.28
N PRO A 304 8.83 -12.38 -2.04
CA PRO A 304 8.58 -13.61 -1.30
C PRO A 304 7.08 -13.72 -0.96
N ASP A 305 6.62 -14.93 -0.65
CA ASP A 305 5.25 -15.15 -0.18
C ASP A 305 5.11 -14.65 1.28
N GLY A 306 4.05 -13.91 1.59
CA GLY A 306 3.86 -13.33 2.92
C GLY A 306 3.02 -12.05 2.91
N TYR A 307 2.75 -11.50 4.09
CA TYR A 307 2.06 -10.22 4.21
C TYR A 307 3.05 -9.06 4.09
N TYR A 308 2.90 -8.23 3.06
CA TYR A 308 3.77 -7.08 2.80
C TYR A 308 3.03 -5.73 3.00
N ARG A 309 3.81 -4.70 3.40
CA ARG A 309 3.30 -3.38 3.80
C ARG A 309 3.76 -2.30 2.82
N LYS A 310 2.83 -1.34 2.61
CA LYS A 310 3.02 -0.07 1.92
C LYS A 310 4.39 0.59 2.18
N GLY A 311 5.06 1.03 1.12
CA GLY A 311 6.29 1.84 1.17
C GLY A 311 7.62 1.08 1.27
N LEU A 312 7.58 -0.24 1.42
CA LEU A 312 8.77 -1.11 1.41
C LEU A 312 8.85 -2.01 0.18
N ASP A 313 7.74 -2.15 -0.55
CA ASP A 313 7.67 -2.99 -1.75
C ASP A 313 8.14 -2.22 -2.99
N PRO A 314 8.82 -2.89 -3.95
CA PRO A 314 9.19 -2.26 -5.21
C PRO A 314 7.94 -1.72 -5.90
N LEU A 315 7.93 -0.40 -6.13
CA LEU A 315 6.89 0.25 -6.90
C LEU A 315 6.89 -0.36 -8.30
N GLY A 316 5.84 -1.13 -8.59
CA GLY A 316 5.56 -1.62 -9.93
C GLY A 316 5.27 -0.47 -10.90
N ASN A 317 4.99 -0.80 -12.15
CA ASN A 317 4.48 0.21 -13.09
C ASN A 317 2.96 0.29 -12.95
N TYR A 318 2.41 1.51 -12.92
CA TYR A 318 0.96 1.66 -12.93
C TYR A 318 0.40 1.21 -14.28
N SER A 319 -0.22 0.05 -14.29
CA SER A 319 -0.76 -0.61 -15.47
C SER A 319 -2.27 -0.43 -15.50
N ARG A 320 -2.79 -0.11 -16.68
CA ARG A 320 -4.22 -0.07 -16.98
C ARG A 320 -4.55 -1.25 -17.88
N PHE A 321 -5.68 -1.90 -17.61
CA PHE A 321 -5.98 -3.17 -18.23
C PHE A 321 -7.47 -3.46 -18.27
N VAL A 322 -7.81 -4.40 -19.15
CA VAL A 322 -9.05 -5.15 -19.12
C VAL A 322 -8.71 -6.64 -19.00
N TRP A 323 -9.34 -7.30 -18.05
CA TRP A 323 -9.39 -8.75 -17.92
C TRP A 323 -10.72 -9.22 -18.46
N LYS A 324 -10.73 -10.00 -19.55
CA LYS A 324 -11.96 -10.56 -20.13
C LYS A 324 -11.65 -11.91 -20.76
N ASN A 325 -12.55 -12.88 -20.60
CA ASN A 325 -12.41 -14.23 -21.19
C ASN A 325 -11.08 -14.94 -20.83
N GLY A 326 -10.58 -14.74 -19.61
CA GLY A 326 -9.32 -15.36 -19.17
C GLY A 326 -8.05 -14.73 -19.74
N GLN A 327 -8.15 -13.57 -20.41
CA GLN A 327 -7.01 -12.87 -20.99
C GLN A 327 -6.88 -11.46 -20.39
N LEU A 328 -5.64 -11.09 -20.09
CA LEU A 328 -5.27 -9.75 -19.67
C LEU A 328 -4.82 -8.95 -20.88
N HIS A 329 -5.51 -7.85 -21.17
CA HIS A 329 -5.11 -6.91 -22.21
C HIS A 329 -4.71 -5.58 -21.56
N SER A 330 -3.50 -5.11 -21.86
CA SER A 330 -3.07 -3.78 -21.46
C SER A 330 -3.85 -2.71 -22.23
N LEU A 331 -4.26 -1.66 -21.53
CA LEU A 331 -4.97 -0.53 -22.09
C LEU A 331 -4.07 0.71 -22.11
N ALA A 332 -3.84 1.23 -23.31
CA ALA A 332 -3.24 2.52 -23.56
C ALA A 332 -4.28 3.64 -23.39
N VAL A 333 -4.72 3.85 -22.15
CA VAL A 333 -5.76 4.84 -21.81
C VAL A 333 -5.40 5.56 -20.51
N ASP A 334 -6.11 6.61 -20.17
CA ASP A 334 -6.04 7.30 -18.88
C ASP A 334 -7.45 7.45 -18.29
N ASP A 335 -7.54 7.53 -16.95
CA ASP A 335 -8.77 7.88 -16.21
C ASP A 335 -9.99 7.05 -16.61
N ILE A 336 -9.97 5.77 -16.25
CA ILE A 336 -11.09 4.85 -16.53
C ILE A 336 -12.21 5.07 -15.50
N LEU A 337 -13.39 5.42 -16.00
CA LEU A 337 -14.64 5.44 -15.24
C LEU A 337 -15.58 4.36 -15.77
N VAL A 338 -16.06 3.47 -14.89
CA VAL A 338 -17.02 2.41 -15.23
C VAL A 338 -18.35 2.68 -14.51
N LYS A 339 -19.46 2.63 -15.27
CA LYS A 339 -20.83 2.75 -14.77
C LYS A 339 -21.75 1.78 -15.51
N GLY A 340 -22.27 0.79 -14.79
CA GLY A 340 -23.09 -0.27 -15.38
C GLY A 340 -22.36 -1.00 -16.51
N ASN A 341 -22.94 -0.98 -17.71
CA ASN A 341 -22.39 -1.60 -18.91
C ASN A 341 -21.50 -0.66 -19.73
N TRP A 342 -21.16 0.52 -19.22
CA TRP A 342 -20.39 1.53 -19.95
C TRP A 342 -19.07 1.84 -19.27
N ALA A 343 -18.04 2.07 -20.08
CA ALA A 343 -16.78 2.65 -19.65
C ALA A 343 -16.49 3.94 -20.42
N ALA A 344 -16.00 4.95 -19.71
CA ALA A 344 -15.46 6.16 -20.32
C ALA A 344 -13.99 6.29 -19.91
N TYR A 345 -13.14 6.70 -20.86
CA TYR A 345 -11.71 6.85 -20.63
C TYR A 345 -11.08 7.75 -21.69
N HIS A 346 -9.92 8.32 -21.37
CA HIS A 346 -9.15 9.10 -22.32
C HIS A 346 -8.21 8.23 -23.14
N ALA A 347 -8.13 8.50 -24.44
CA ALA A 347 -7.09 7.93 -25.30
C ALA A 347 -5.68 8.38 -24.84
N GLN A 348 -4.68 7.50 -24.99
CA GLN A 348 -3.30 7.80 -24.62
C GLN A 348 -2.71 8.95 -25.46
N GLY A 349 -2.01 9.88 -24.80
CA GLY A 349 -1.28 10.96 -25.46
C GLY A 349 -1.02 12.18 -24.56
N GLY A 350 -0.23 13.13 -25.07
CA GLY A 350 -0.02 14.45 -24.46
C GLY A 350 -0.95 15.51 -25.08
N GLY A 351 -1.44 16.47 -24.28
CA GLY A 351 -2.33 17.55 -24.73
C GLY A 351 -3.80 17.34 -24.39
N LEU A 352 -4.71 17.91 -25.19
CA LEU A 352 -6.15 17.62 -25.11
C LEU A 352 -6.36 16.16 -25.50
N ARG A 353 -6.98 15.38 -24.61
CA ARG A 353 -7.20 13.94 -24.81
C ARG A 353 -8.60 13.71 -25.34
N GLU A 354 -8.70 12.81 -26.31
CA GLU A 354 -10.00 12.36 -26.83
C GLU A 354 -10.65 11.45 -25.79
N LEU A 355 -11.86 11.81 -25.39
CA LEU A 355 -12.71 10.99 -24.55
C LEU A 355 -13.36 9.92 -25.41
N MET A 356 -13.22 8.68 -24.96
CA MET A 356 -13.80 7.49 -25.56
C MET A 356 -14.91 6.99 -24.66
N LEU A 357 -15.98 6.49 -25.27
CA LEU A 357 -17.05 5.75 -24.61
C LEU A 357 -17.08 4.33 -25.16
N GLU A 358 -17.06 3.33 -24.30
CA GLU A 358 -17.14 1.91 -24.67
C GLU A 358 -18.41 1.28 -24.08
N ASP A 359 -19.20 0.63 -24.93
CA ASP A 359 -20.22 -0.33 -24.51
C ASP A 359 -19.53 -1.65 -24.19
N LEU A 360 -19.47 -2.01 -22.91
CA LEU A 360 -18.76 -3.20 -22.42
C LEU A 360 -19.43 -4.53 -22.81
N VAL A 361 -20.69 -4.48 -23.24
CA VAL A 361 -21.45 -5.65 -23.70
C VAL A 361 -21.17 -5.89 -25.18
N SER A 362 -21.36 -4.90 -26.04
CA SER A 362 -21.13 -5.04 -27.49
C SER A 362 -19.65 -4.92 -27.89
N GLY A 363 -18.84 -4.25 -27.07
CA GLY A 363 -17.46 -3.88 -27.39
C GLY A 363 -17.34 -2.69 -28.35
N GLU A 364 -18.44 -1.98 -28.62
CA GLU A 364 -18.41 -0.79 -29.46
C GLU A 364 -17.69 0.35 -28.75
N VAL A 365 -16.71 0.97 -29.43
CA VAL A 365 -15.94 2.11 -28.92
C VAL A 365 -16.27 3.35 -29.75
N ILE A 366 -16.75 4.39 -29.09
CA ILE A 366 -17.24 5.63 -29.68
C ILE A 366 -16.31 6.79 -29.29
N PRO A 367 -15.68 7.49 -30.25
CA PRO A 367 -14.98 8.74 -29.97
C PRO A 367 -15.99 9.85 -29.70
N VAL A 368 -15.95 10.42 -28.50
CA VAL A 368 -16.88 11.48 -28.07
C VAL A 368 -16.32 12.86 -28.43
N GLY A 369 -15.01 13.03 -28.29
CA GLY A 369 -14.29 14.24 -28.64
C GLY A 369 -13.34 14.72 -27.55
N LEU A 370 -12.68 15.85 -27.80
CA LEU A 370 -11.68 16.42 -26.89
C LEU A 370 -12.31 17.01 -25.62
N THR A 371 -11.65 16.85 -24.48
CA THR A 371 -12.11 17.38 -23.18
C THR A 371 -11.02 18.11 -22.40
N ASP A 372 -11.43 18.95 -21.45
CA ASP A 372 -10.56 19.60 -20.47
C ASP A 372 -10.16 18.61 -19.36
N ARG A 373 -9.19 17.72 -19.63
CA ARG A 373 -8.73 16.67 -18.69
C ARG A 373 -9.88 15.74 -18.20
N PHE A 374 -9.77 15.23 -16.96
CA PHE A 374 -10.63 14.28 -16.23
C PHE A 374 -11.96 14.88 -15.73
N ASN A 375 -12.55 15.77 -16.53
CA ASN A 375 -13.69 16.58 -16.12
C ASN A 375 -14.96 16.18 -16.89
N TYR A 376 -15.49 14.99 -16.56
CA TYR A 376 -16.68 14.41 -17.17
C TYR A 376 -17.46 13.54 -16.17
N ALA A 377 -18.70 13.24 -16.51
CA ALA A 377 -19.60 12.35 -15.78
C ALA A 377 -20.29 11.39 -16.75
N LEU A 378 -20.54 10.17 -16.28
CA LEU A 378 -21.14 9.06 -17.02
C LEU A 378 -22.32 8.50 -16.21
N ASP A 379 -23.45 8.24 -16.88
CA ASP A 379 -24.57 7.49 -16.29
C ASP A 379 -24.62 6.03 -16.77
N GLU A 380 -25.53 5.24 -16.21
CA GLU A 380 -25.69 3.82 -16.53
C GLU A 380 -26.28 3.57 -17.93
N GLN A 381 -26.82 4.61 -18.59
CA GLN A 381 -27.36 4.53 -19.94
C GLN A 381 -26.34 4.92 -21.01
N GLY A 382 -25.11 5.28 -20.62
CA GLY A 382 -24.05 5.67 -21.55
C GLY A 382 -24.13 7.13 -21.99
N LYS A 383 -24.90 7.98 -21.30
CA LYS A 383 -24.86 9.42 -21.55
C LYS A 383 -23.66 10.02 -20.82
N LEU A 384 -23.02 10.97 -21.49
CA LEU A 384 -21.85 11.67 -20.97
C LEU A 384 -22.12 13.16 -20.89
N VAL A 385 -21.63 13.79 -19.82
CA VAL A 385 -21.45 15.24 -19.77
C VAL A 385 -19.98 15.53 -19.51
N PHE A 386 -19.36 16.36 -20.34
CA PHE A 386 -17.92 16.64 -20.27
C PHE A 386 -17.61 18.12 -20.51
N SER A 387 -16.50 18.60 -19.93
CA SER A 387 -16.01 19.95 -20.16
C SER A 387 -15.10 20.03 -21.38
N ARG A 388 -15.25 21.08 -22.18
CA ARG A 388 -14.31 21.49 -23.23
C ARG A 388 -14.27 23.01 -23.30
N GLU A 389 -13.07 23.58 -23.21
CA GLU A 389 -12.82 25.02 -23.19
C GLU A 389 -13.62 25.77 -22.10
N GLY A 390 -13.85 25.12 -20.97
CA GLY A 390 -14.65 25.65 -19.86
C GLY A 390 -16.15 25.75 -20.15
N LYS A 391 -16.67 25.00 -21.13
CA LYS A 391 -18.09 24.79 -21.40
C LYS A 391 -18.45 23.33 -21.24
N LEU A 392 -19.69 23.03 -20.85
CA LEU A 392 -20.17 21.66 -20.78
C LEU A 392 -20.88 21.26 -22.07
N PHE A 393 -20.58 20.04 -22.49
CA PHE A 393 -21.19 19.36 -23.62
C PHE A 393 -21.83 18.06 -23.14
N ARG A 394 -22.96 17.70 -23.73
CA ARG A 394 -23.64 16.42 -23.51
C ARG A 394 -23.47 15.56 -24.75
N PHE A 395 -23.09 14.31 -24.55
CA PHE A 395 -23.14 13.27 -25.56
C PHE A 395 -24.28 12.30 -25.23
N ALA A 396 -25.23 12.18 -26.16
CA ALA A 396 -26.36 11.25 -26.09
C ALA A 396 -26.80 10.89 -27.51
N ASP A 397 -27.20 9.62 -27.72
CA ASP A 397 -27.71 9.11 -29.00
C ASP A 397 -26.77 9.43 -30.20
N GLY A 398 -25.46 9.37 -29.98
CA GLY A 398 -24.44 9.65 -31.00
C GLY A 398 -24.22 11.13 -31.32
N ASN A 399 -24.89 12.05 -30.61
CA ASN A 399 -24.81 13.49 -30.85
C ASN A 399 -24.11 14.21 -29.69
N VAL A 400 -23.27 15.20 -30.02
CA VAL A 400 -22.64 16.11 -29.06
C VAL A 400 -23.32 17.47 -29.13
N GLU A 401 -23.85 17.96 -28.02
CA GLU A 401 -24.47 19.29 -27.90
C GLU A 401 -23.82 20.11 -26.78
N GLN A 402 -23.69 21.43 -26.97
CA GLN A 402 -23.31 22.34 -25.88
C GLN A 402 -24.54 22.62 -25.02
N ILE A 403 -24.45 22.41 -23.71
CA ILE A 403 -25.59 22.61 -22.79
C ILE A 403 -25.47 23.89 -21.97
N THR A 404 -24.26 24.43 -21.79
CA THR A 404 -24.05 25.70 -21.06
C THR A 404 -24.00 26.92 -21.98
N PRO A 405 -24.41 28.11 -21.53
CA PRO A 405 -24.40 29.34 -22.34
C PRO A 405 -23.00 29.91 -22.61
N ASN A 406 -22.93 30.83 -23.59
CA ASN A 406 -21.74 31.60 -23.97
C ASN A 406 -21.71 32.96 -23.24
N ASP A 407 -21.59 32.93 -21.93
CA ASP A 407 -21.81 34.08 -21.04
C ASP A 407 -20.58 34.47 -20.19
N GLY A 408 -19.38 34.07 -20.61
CA GLY A 408 -18.12 34.44 -19.95
C GLY A 408 -17.76 33.62 -18.71
N PHE A 409 -18.66 32.80 -18.17
CA PHE A 409 -18.36 31.87 -17.09
C PHE A 409 -17.69 30.59 -17.61
N ALA A 410 -16.90 29.96 -16.73
CA ALA A 410 -16.38 28.61 -16.92
C ALA A 410 -17.24 27.59 -16.17
N TYR A 411 -17.43 26.41 -16.75
CA TYR A 411 -18.29 25.37 -16.21
C TYR A 411 -17.49 24.06 -16.06
N HIS A 412 -17.59 23.39 -14.92
CA HIS A 412 -16.80 22.19 -14.62
C HIS A 412 -17.42 21.30 -13.54
N SER A 413 -16.75 20.17 -13.27
CA SER A 413 -17.09 19.17 -12.26
C SER A 413 -18.53 18.65 -12.38
N PRO A 414 -18.95 18.17 -13.56
CA PRO A 414 -20.29 17.66 -13.73
C PRO A 414 -20.51 16.40 -12.87
N VAL A 415 -21.71 16.25 -12.34
CA VAL A 415 -22.23 15.00 -11.75
C VAL A 415 -23.66 14.83 -12.26
N MET A 416 -24.00 13.67 -12.78
CA MET A 416 -25.31 13.44 -13.40
C MET A 416 -25.91 12.10 -13.01
N ASP A 417 -27.23 12.06 -13.02
CA ASP A 417 -28.04 10.84 -12.97
C ASP A 417 -29.38 11.12 -13.65
N GLY A 418 -29.67 10.42 -14.74
CA GLY A 418 -30.85 10.66 -15.57
C GLY A 418 -30.97 12.13 -16.02
N ASP A 419 -32.07 12.78 -15.65
CA ASP A 419 -32.38 14.17 -16.03
C ASP A 419 -31.84 15.23 -15.05
N VAL A 420 -31.12 14.81 -14.00
CA VAL A 420 -30.48 15.72 -13.04
C VAL A 420 -29.01 15.86 -13.37
N LEU A 421 -28.57 17.10 -13.55
CA LEU A 421 -27.17 17.45 -13.76
C LEU A 421 -26.77 18.53 -12.74
N LEU A 422 -25.69 18.26 -12.01
CA LEU A 422 -25.01 19.23 -11.17
C LEU A 422 -23.69 19.64 -11.81
N TYR A 423 -23.34 20.93 -11.72
CA TYR A 423 -22.03 21.41 -12.15
C TYR A 423 -21.66 22.72 -11.45
N VAL A 424 -20.39 23.04 -11.44
CA VAL A 424 -19.87 24.31 -10.93
C VAL A 424 -19.87 25.34 -12.04
N ARG A 425 -20.45 26.52 -11.79
CA ARG A 425 -20.26 27.73 -12.59
C ARG A 425 -19.26 28.64 -11.89
N HIS A 426 -18.16 28.93 -12.57
CA HIS A 426 -17.04 29.72 -12.07
C HIS A 426 -16.93 31.06 -12.80
N ASP A 427 -16.97 32.14 -12.03
CA ASP A 427 -16.72 33.50 -12.49
C ASP A 427 -15.24 33.85 -12.36
N ARG A 428 -14.56 33.90 -13.51
CA ARG A 428 -13.14 34.25 -13.57
C ARG A 428 -12.84 35.70 -13.20
N SER A 429 -13.82 36.59 -13.27
CA SER A 429 -13.63 38.02 -12.98
C SER A 429 -13.65 38.31 -11.48
N THR A 430 -14.49 37.60 -10.74
CA THR A 430 -14.61 37.72 -9.27
C THR A 430 -13.90 36.59 -8.53
N ASN A 431 -13.42 35.58 -9.26
CA ASN A 431 -12.87 34.34 -8.72
C ASN A 431 -13.84 33.64 -7.75
N SER A 432 -15.12 33.64 -8.10
CA SER A 432 -16.20 33.03 -7.31
C SER A 432 -16.80 31.83 -8.04
N SER A 433 -17.33 30.87 -7.28
CA SER A 433 -17.95 29.66 -7.84
C SER A 433 -19.28 29.40 -7.15
N VAL A 434 -20.25 28.90 -7.91
CA VAL A 434 -21.55 28.46 -7.41
C VAL A 434 -21.89 27.08 -7.97
N LEU A 435 -22.56 26.25 -7.18
CA LEU A 435 -23.09 24.98 -7.63
C LEU A 435 -24.44 25.21 -8.33
N ILE A 436 -24.56 24.70 -9.55
CA ILE A 436 -25.77 24.76 -10.36
C ILE A 436 -26.43 23.40 -10.38
N VAL A 437 -27.75 23.39 -10.29
CA VAL A 437 -28.61 22.23 -10.57
C VAL A 437 -29.42 22.52 -11.81
N GLU A 438 -29.26 21.66 -12.81
CA GLU A 438 -30.10 21.58 -13.99
C GLU A 438 -31.04 20.37 -13.85
N ARG A 439 -32.35 20.61 -14.01
CA ARG A 439 -33.40 19.60 -14.00
C ARG A 439 -34.50 20.00 -14.96
N ASN A 440 -34.96 19.08 -15.81
CA ASN A 440 -36.04 19.33 -16.79
C ASN A 440 -35.79 20.58 -17.66
N GLY A 441 -34.53 20.81 -18.05
CA GLY A 441 -34.13 21.98 -18.87
C GLY A 441 -34.12 23.32 -18.12
N SER A 442 -34.34 23.33 -16.80
CA SER A 442 -34.26 24.53 -15.96
C SER A 442 -33.03 24.48 -15.07
N ALA A 443 -32.19 25.52 -15.11
CA ALA A 443 -31.02 25.66 -14.27
C ALA A 443 -31.30 26.61 -13.09
N SER A 444 -30.81 26.24 -11.89
CA SER A 444 -30.94 27.04 -10.67
C SER A 444 -29.69 26.95 -9.80
N GLU A 445 -29.41 27.98 -9.02
CA GLU A 445 -28.26 28.02 -8.11
C GLU A 445 -28.58 27.35 -6.78
N LEU A 446 -27.66 26.53 -6.28
CA LEU A 446 -27.62 26.07 -4.90
C LEU A 446 -26.75 27.03 -4.08
N ALA A 447 -27.35 28.12 -3.60
CA ALA A 447 -26.65 29.14 -2.84
C ALA A 447 -26.00 28.55 -1.57
N GLY A 448 -24.71 28.84 -1.36
CA GLY A 448 -23.93 28.39 -0.19
C GLY A 448 -23.48 26.93 -0.24
N ALA A 449 -23.85 26.17 -1.27
CA ALA A 449 -23.37 24.80 -1.45
C ALA A 449 -21.87 24.77 -1.81
N SER A 450 -21.19 23.73 -1.36
CA SER A 450 -19.80 23.44 -1.73
C SER A 450 -19.69 23.22 -3.23
N THR A 451 -18.63 23.75 -3.82
CA THR A 451 -18.27 23.52 -5.23
C THR A 451 -17.12 22.52 -5.37
N VAL A 452 -16.76 21.82 -4.30
CA VAL A 452 -15.72 20.78 -4.32
C VAL A 452 -16.31 19.51 -4.92
N GLN A 453 -15.65 18.95 -5.93
CA GLN A 453 -16.07 17.69 -6.52
C GLN A 453 -16.06 16.58 -5.45
N GLY A 454 -17.15 15.81 -5.37
CA GLY A 454 -17.34 14.79 -4.32
C GLY A 454 -18.15 15.27 -3.10
N ASP A 455 -18.34 16.58 -2.92
CA ASP A 455 -19.24 17.10 -1.86
C ASP A 455 -20.72 17.12 -2.27
N TYR A 456 -21.02 16.72 -3.51
CA TYR A 456 -22.37 16.61 -4.05
C TYR A 456 -22.52 15.39 -4.95
N LEU A 457 -23.72 14.83 -4.98
CA LEU A 457 -24.09 13.64 -5.76
C LEU A 457 -25.60 13.63 -6.06
N THR A 458 -26.00 12.83 -7.05
CA THR A 458 -27.41 12.69 -7.44
C THR A 458 -27.75 11.22 -7.72
N SER A 459 -28.96 10.81 -7.38
CA SER A 459 -29.51 9.48 -7.68
C SER A 459 -31.05 9.50 -7.62
N GLY A 460 -31.74 8.94 -8.61
CA GLY A 460 -33.21 8.84 -8.64
C GLY A 460 -33.93 10.19 -8.54
N GLY A 461 -33.31 11.26 -9.04
CA GLY A 461 -33.81 12.62 -8.90
C GLY A 461 -33.59 13.28 -7.53
N TRP A 462 -33.00 12.58 -6.57
CA TRP A 462 -32.53 13.16 -5.31
C TRP A 462 -31.15 13.80 -5.50
N ILE A 463 -30.91 14.90 -4.81
CA ILE A 463 -29.62 15.57 -4.79
C ILE A 463 -29.12 15.61 -3.35
N ALA A 464 -27.88 15.20 -3.14
CA ALA A 464 -27.18 15.37 -1.88
C ALA A 464 -26.06 16.38 -2.06
N TYR A 465 -25.91 17.32 -1.13
CA TYR A 465 -24.88 18.35 -1.21
C TYR A 465 -24.45 18.85 0.16
N THR A 466 -23.20 19.28 0.23
CA THR A 466 -22.65 19.95 1.40
C THR A 466 -22.95 21.45 1.33
N LEU A 467 -23.32 22.04 2.46
CA LEU A 467 -23.44 23.49 2.66
C LEU A 467 -22.51 23.94 3.78
N TYR A 468 -21.84 25.08 3.60
CA TYR A 468 -21.05 25.73 4.65
C TYR A 468 -21.81 26.93 5.21
N THR A 469 -22.02 26.97 6.53
CA THR A 469 -22.65 28.13 7.18
C THR A 469 -21.72 29.34 7.15
N GLU A 470 -22.25 30.52 7.45
CA GLU A 470 -21.43 31.74 7.64
C GLU A 470 -20.33 31.56 8.71
N ALA A 471 -20.58 30.71 9.70
CA ALA A 471 -19.61 30.36 10.74
C ALA A 471 -18.59 29.29 10.30
N GLY A 472 -18.64 28.83 9.04
CA GLY A 472 -17.75 27.81 8.47
C GLY A 472 -18.14 26.37 8.84
N GLN A 473 -19.31 26.15 9.44
CA GLN A 473 -19.75 24.80 9.80
C GLN A 473 -20.20 24.03 8.56
N LYS A 474 -19.64 22.84 8.34
CA LYS A 474 -20.10 21.89 7.31
C LYS A 474 -21.49 21.35 7.68
N GLN A 475 -22.39 21.24 6.72
CA GLN A 475 -23.74 20.67 6.89
C GLN A 475 -24.07 19.79 5.69
N LEU A 476 -24.75 18.67 5.93
CA LEU A 476 -25.17 17.76 4.87
C LEU A 476 -26.66 17.94 4.59
N TRP A 477 -27.00 18.18 3.33
CA TRP A 477 -28.36 18.48 2.88
C TRP A 477 -28.79 17.55 1.76
N LEU A 478 -30.08 17.21 1.76
CA LEU A 478 -30.75 16.50 0.68
C LEU A 478 -31.83 17.37 0.07
N ARG A 479 -31.91 17.40 -1.25
CA ARG A 479 -33.02 17.97 -2.00
C ARG A 479 -33.82 16.83 -2.67
N PRO A 480 -35.10 16.63 -2.29
CA PRO A 480 -35.97 15.68 -2.95
C PRO A 480 -36.31 16.11 -4.38
N PRO A 481 -36.86 15.20 -5.20
CA PRO A 481 -37.47 15.55 -6.48
C PRO A 481 -38.50 16.69 -6.39
N SER A 482 -39.23 16.79 -5.26
CA SER A 482 -40.21 17.83 -4.97
C SER A 482 -39.60 19.23 -4.69
N GLY A 483 -38.31 19.31 -4.35
CA GLY A 483 -37.54 20.56 -4.28
C GLY A 483 -37.37 21.20 -2.90
N GLU A 484 -38.00 20.71 -1.83
CA GLU A 484 -37.81 21.26 -0.47
C GLU A 484 -36.63 20.61 0.26
N ASP A 485 -35.60 21.40 0.55
CA ASP A 485 -34.34 20.92 1.13
C ASP A 485 -34.49 20.45 2.59
N VAL A 486 -33.89 19.29 2.88
CA VAL A 486 -33.86 18.68 4.22
C VAL A 486 -32.43 18.58 4.69
N ARG A 487 -32.16 19.13 5.88
CA ARG A 487 -30.87 19.00 6.55
C ARG A 487 -30.79 17.65 7.25
N LEU A 488 -29.73 16.87 6.99
CA LEU A 488 -29.52 15.57 7.63
C LEU A 488 -28.80 15.65 8.98
N THR A 489 -27.89 16.60 9.14
CA THR A 489 -27.01 16.65 10.31
C THR A 489 -27.34 17.83 11.22
N PRO A 490 -27.65 17.63 12.51
CA PRO A 490 -27.79 18.74 13.48
C PRO A 490 -26.47 19.49 13.71
N THR A 491 -25.35 18.78 13.63
CA THR A 491 -23.97 19.29 13.59
C THR A 491 -23.16 18.37 12.67
N SER A 492 -22.25 18.90 11.85
CA SER A 492 -21.24 18.07 11.17
C SER A 492 -19.84 18.47 11.61
N THR A 493 -18.90 17.52 11.50
CA THR A 493 -17.47 17.79 11.67
C THR A 493 -16.86 18.16 10.32
N ALA A 494 -15.60 18.60 10.32
CA ALA A 494 -14.86 18.89 9.09
C ALA A 494 -14.77 17.67 8.14
N ASN A 495 -14.85 16.45 8.69
CA ASN A 495 -14.68 15.21 7.93
C ASN A 495 -15.99 14.61 7.40
N SER A 496 -17.15 15.12 7.82
CA SER A 496 -18.44 14.60 7.36
C SER A 496 -18.64 14.80 5.87
N HIS A 497 -19.03 13.75 5.14
CA HIS A 497 -19.33 13.81 3.72
C HIS A 497 -20.32 12.71 3.34
N PHE A 498 -21.00 12.89 2.21
CA PHE A 498 -21.87 11.83 1.68
C PHE A 498 -21.03 10.67 1.14
N VAL A 499 -21.48 9.46 1.43
CA VAL A 499 -20.87 8.20 0.95
C VAL A 499 -21.63 7.70 -0.28
N ALA A 500 -22.96 7.65 -0.19
CA ALA A 500 -23.83 7.20 -1.27
C ALA A 500 -25.28 7.67 -1.05
N LEU A 501 -26.07 7.63 -2.12
CA LEU A 501 -27.48 8.00 -2.14
C LEU A 501 -28.25 6.95 -2.94
N SER A 502 -29.38 6.53 -2.41
CA SER A 502 -30.31 5.64 -3.09
C SER A 502 -31.23 6.39 -4.03
N THR A 503 -31.81 5.66 -4.97
CA THR A 503 -32.87 6.18 -5.85
C THR A 503 -34.15 6.55 -5.10
N ALA A 504 -34.34 6.02 -3.88
CA ALA A 504 -35.49 6.29 -3.01
C ALA A 504 -35.27 7.48 -2.06
N GLY A 505 -34.09 8.09 -2.02
CA GLY A 505 -33.80 9.24 -1.15
C GLY A 505 -33.26 8.92 0.24
N GLU A 506 -32.92 7.66 0.49
CA GLU A 506 -32.07 7.27 1.60
C GLU A 506 -30.62 7.67 1.32
N ALA A 507 -29.89 8.12 2.34
CA ALA A 507 -28.53 8.62 2.18
C ALA A 507 -27.59 8.08 3.26
N ALA A 508 -26.43 7.60 2.83
CA ALA A 508 -25.34 7.21 3.70
C ALA A 508 -24.30 8.34 3.75
N TYR A 509 -23.82 8.67 4.94
CA TYR A 509 -22.83 9.74 5.15
C TYR A 509 -21.92 9.45 6.34
N THR A 510 -20.72 10.04 6.34
CA THR A 510 -19.79 9.92 7.45
C THR A 510 -20.07 10.96 8.54
N TYR A 511 -20.06 10.52 9.79
CA TYR A 511 -20.15 11.37 10.97
C TYR A 511 -19.53 10.65 12.17
N ASP A 512 -18.69 11.38 12.92
CA ASP A 512 -18.05 10.88 14.15
C ASP A 512 -17.36 9.51 14.00
N GLY A 513 -16.58 9.33 12.92
CA GLY A 513 -15.88 8.07 12.62
C GLY A 513 -16.77 6.89 12.23
N GLY A 514 -18.08 7.10 12.07
CA GLY A 514 -19.03 6.11 11.58
C GLY A 514 -19.66 6.48 10.23
N ILE A 515 -20.18 5.48 9.54
CA ILE A 515 -21.11 5.65 8.43
C ILE A 515 -22.52 5.57 9.00
N TRP A 516 -23.29 6.63 8.78
CA TRP A 516 -24.66 6.78 9.21
C TRP A 516 -25.59 6.68 8.02
N LEU A 517 -26.75 6.07 8.22
CA LEU A 517 -27.79 5.91 7.20
C LEU A 517 -29.04 6.68 7.63
N SER A 518 -29.48 7.60 6.78
CA SER A 518 -30.79 8.26 6.89
C SER A 518 -31.79 7.57 5.96
N ARG A 519 -32.86 7.02 6.52
CA ARG A 519 -33.91 6.31 5.80
C ARG A 519 -35.15 7.18 5.58
N LEU A 520 -35.88 6.91 4.51
CA LEU A 520 -37.15 7.56 4.20
C LEU A 520 -38.25 6.49 4.16
N GLN A 521 -39.21 6.58 5.07
CA GLN A 521 -40.36 5.67 5.19
C GLN A 521 -41.67 6.44 4.92
N GLU A 522 -42.81 5.75 4.92
CA GLU A 522 -44.13 6.35 4.66
C GLU A 522 -44.50 7.48 5.64
N ASP A 523 -44.08 7.36 6.90
CA ASP A 523 -44.28 8.33 7.98
C ASP A 523 -43.27 9.49 7.96
N GLY A 524 -42.30 9.45 7.04
CA GLY A 524 -41.31 10.50 6.82
C GLY A 524 -39.87 10.02 6.99
N ARG A 525 -38.96 10.99 7.13
CA ARG A 525 -37.53 10.71 7.29
C ARG A 525 -37.26 10.28 8.73
N GLN A 526 -36.70 9.09 8.87
CA GLN A 526 -36.35 8.53 10.17
C GLN A 526 -35.05 9.15 10.70
N PRO A 527 -34.85 9.16 12.03
CA PRO A 527 -33.56 9.51 12.62
C PRO A 527 -32.44 8.67 12.01
N SER A 528 -31.32 9.31 11.68
CA SER A 528 -30.18 8.59 11.12
C SER A 528 -29.60 7.61 12.13
N GLU A 529 -29.15 6.46 11.65
CA GLU A 529 -28.55 5.42 12.48
C GLU A 529 -27.11 5.15 12.05
N ARG A 530 -26.21 4.98 13.02
CA ARG A 530 -24.86 4.45 12.74
C ARG A 530 -24.98 2.99 12.30
N ILE A 531 -24.38 2.66 11.15
CA ILE A 531 -24.42 1.33 10.54
C ILE A 531 -23.10 0.58 10.77
N VAL A 532 -21.97 1.25 10.53
CA VAL A 532 -20.63 0.66 10.54
C VAL A 532 -19.59 1.76 10.77
N THR A 533 -18.34 1.42 11.09
CA THR A 533 -17.24 2.40 11.09
C THR A 533 -16.97 2.97 9.69
N ASP A 534 -16.31 4.12 9.65
CA ASP A 534 -15.83 4.76 8.40
C ASP A 534 -14.67 4.02 7.70
N LYS A 535 -14.33 2.82 8.18
CA LYS A 535 -13.37 1.90 7.54
C LYS A 535 -14.02 1.08 6.44
N ALA A 536 -15.34 0.94 6.48
CA ALA A 536 -16.10 0.26 5.44
C ALA A 536 -16.31 1.16 4.22
N LYS A 537 -16.58 0.53 3.06
CA LYS A 537 -17.16 1.20 1.90
C LYS A 537 -18.63 0.83 1.81
N MET A 538 -19.50 1.83 1.69
CA MET A 538 -20.93 1.63 1.58
C MET A 538 -21.42 2.15 0.24
N HIS A 539 -22.28 1.39 -0.44
CA HIS A 539 -22.78 1.70 -1.77
C HIS A 539 -24.26 1.35 -1.89
N TRP A 540 -24.97 2.05 -2.77
CA TRP A 540 -26.30 1.65 -3.20
C TRP A 540 -26.20 0.84 -4.49
N LYS A 541 -26.66 -0.43 -4.46
CA LYS A 541 -26.79 -1.33 -5.61
C LYS A 541 -27.96 -2.29 -5.34
N ASP A 542 -29.17 -1.86 -5.70
CA ASP A 542 -30.42 -2.59 -5.42
C ASP A 542 -30.58 -2.96 -3.94
N GLY A 543 -30.09 -2.08 -3.07
CA GLY A 543 -29.92 -2.33 -1.64
C GLY A 543 -28.64 -1.68 -1.11
N TRP A 544 -28.54 -1.57 0.21
CA TRP A 544 -27.37 -1.02 0.88
C TRP A 544 -26.29 -2.08 1.07
N GLN A 545 -25.25 -1.98 0.26
CA GLN A 545 -24.10 -2.88 0.23
C GLN A 545 -22.96 -2.29 1.07
N VAL A 546 -22.32 -3.10 1.91
CA VAL A 546 -21.20 -2.72 2.78
C VAL A 546 -20.04 -3.67 2.56
N TYR A 547 -18.88 -3.13 2.16
CA TYR A 547 -17.63 -3.87 2.09
C TYR A 547 -16.72 -3.44 3.24
N LEU A 548 -16.33 -4.38 4.10
CA LEU A 548 -15.38 -4.15 5.17
C LEU A 548 -14.37 -5.30 5.16
N GLY A 549 -13.13 -4.98 4.83
CA GLY A 549 -12.06 -5.97 4.76
C GLY A 549 -12.41 -7.16 3.85
N THR A 550 -12.34 -8.36 4.40
CA THR A 550 -12.62 -9.64 3.71
C THR A 550 -14.10 -9.95 3.52
N ALA A 551 -15.00 -9.12 4.04
CA ALA A 551 -16.42 -9.43 4.09
C ALA A 551 -17.25 -8.41 3.31
N TRP A 552 -18.28 -8.95 2.66
CA TRP A 552 -19.36 -8.21 2.05
C TRP A 552 -20.65 -8.46 2.82
N TYR A 553 -21.34 -7.38 3.16
CA TYR A 553 -22.60 -7.36 3.87
C TYR A 553 -23.68 -6.58 3.13
N GLU A 554 -24.92 -6.86 3.51
CA GLU A 554 -26.09 -6.02 3.27
C GLU A 554 -26.60 -5.45 4.60
N VAL A 555 -27.16 -4.23 4.57
CA VAL A 555 -27.76 -3.66 5.78
C VAL A 555 -29.08 -4.38 6.11
N THR A 556 -29.23 -4.86 7.35
CA THR A 556 -30.46 -5.54 7.80
C THR A 556 -31.67 -4.61 7.74
N GLY A 557 -32.83 -5.14 7.34
CA GLY A 557 -34.09 -4.41 7.36
C GLY A 557 -34.28 -3.42 6.20
N THR A 558 -33.44 -3.49 5.17
CA THR A 558 -33.65 -2.78 3.90
C THR A 558 -34.22 -3.77 2.90
N ASP A 559 -35.52 -4.04 2.96
CA ASP A 559 -36.18 -4.83 1.91
C ASP A 559 -36.23 -3.97 0.62
N PRO A 560 -35.68 -4.44 -0.52
CA PRO A 560 -35.78 -3.71 -1.78
C PRO A 560 -37.21 -3.73 -2.39
N GLY A 561 -38.17 -4.42 -1.77
CA GLY A 561 -39.54 -4.52 -2.25
C GLY A 561 -40.52 -3.60 -1.53
N THR A 562 -41.05 -2.61 -2.24
CA THR A 562 -42.44 -2.22 -2.03
C THR A 562 -43.34 -3.39 -2.47
N ASP A 563 -43.90 -4.14 -1.52
CA ASP A 563 -45.08 -4.99 -1.77
C ASP A 563 -46.29 -4.38 -1.02
N PRO A 564 -47.48 -4.28 -1.65
CA PRO A 564 -48.59 -3.51 -1.14
C PRO A 564 -49.34 -4.30 -0.08
N GLY A 565 -49.48 -3.71 1.10
CA GLY A 565 -50.58 -3.95 2.04
C GLY A 565 -50.91 -5.41 2.33
N THR A 566 -50.29 -5.97 3.37
CA THR A 566 -50.99 -6.95 4.21
C THR A 566 -50.89 -6.51 5.68
N ASP A 567 -52.03 -6.03 6.16
CA ASP A 567 -52.37 -5.79 7.55
C ASP A 567 -52.23 -7.09 8.37
N PRO A 568 -51.57 -7.08 9.53
CA PRO A 568 -51.90 -7.97 10.62
C PRO A 568 -52.65 -7.18 11.70
N GLY A 569 -53.97 -7.35 11.69
CA GLY A 569 -54.89 -6.77 12.65
C GLY A 569 -54.60 -7.11 14.12
N THR A 570 -54.93 -6.13 14.97
CA THR A 570 -55.61 -6.21 16.29
C THR A 570 -55.35 -7.44 17.17
N ASP A 571 -54.73 -7.26 18.35
CA ASP A 571 -55.37 -6.89 19.64
C ASP A 571 -54.30 -6.72 20.77
N PRO A 572 -54.56 -5.98 21.87
CA PRO A 572 -53.57 -5.47 22.81
C PRO A 572 -53.47 -6.28 24.12
N GLY A 573 -52.32 -6.19 24.79
CA GLY A 573 -52.10 -6.71 26.14
C GLY A 573 -51.31 -5.73 27.02
N THR A 574 -52.04 -5.03 27.89
CA THR A 574 -51.67 -4.31 29.14
C THR A 574 -50.88 -5.22 30.12
N ASP A 575 -50.05 -4.83 31.09
CA ASP A 575 -49.87 -3.64 31.97
C ASP A 575 -48.49 -3.77 32.72
N PRO A 576 -48.04 -2.90 33.67
CA PRO A 576 -46.63 -2.55 33.84
C PRO A 576 -46.05 -3.06 35.18
N GLY A 577 -44.74 -2.97 35.35
CA GLY A 577 -44.08 -3.22 36.63
C GLY A 577 -43.18 -2.06 37.03
N THR A 578 -43.67 -1.17 37.87
CA THR A 578 -42.89 -0.18 38.63
C THR A 578 -42.95 -0.50 40.12
N ASP A 579 -41.81 -0.53 40.80
CA ASP A 579 -41.62 0.19 42.08
C ASP A 579 -40.11 0.40 42.38
N PRO A 580 -39.73 1.40 43.20
CA PRO A 580 -38.43 2.05 43.21
C PRO A 580 -37.53 1.61 44.39
N GLY A 581 -36.26 2.02 44.32
CA GLY A 581 -35.37 2.08 45.48
C GLY A 581 -34.34 3.19 45.32
N THR A 582 -34.40 4.19 46.20
CA THR A 582 -33.44 5.30 46.35
C THR A 582 -32.50 5.08 47.56
N ASP A 583 -31.18 5.11 47.30
CA ASP A 583 -30.01 5.71 48.03
C ASP A 583 -29.80 5.46 49.56
N PRO A 584 -28.60 5.71 50.18
CA PRO A 584 -27.30 6.18 49.65
C PRO A 584 -26.04 5.45 50.18
N GLY A 585 -24.89 5.70 49.54
CA GLY A 585 -23.56 5.33 50.08
C GLY A 585 -22.40 6.10 49.45
N THR A 586 -21.87 7.08 50.19
CA THR A 586 -20.69 7.90 49.84
C THR A 586 -19.37 7.31 50.39
N ASP A 587 -18.41 7.08 49.49
CA ASP A 587 -16.94 7.34 49.49
C ASP A 587 -16.00 6.71 50.57
N PRO A 588 -14.65 6.63 50.37
CA PRO A 588 -13.82 6.62 49.16
C PRO A 588 -12.90 5.37 49.04
N GLY A 589 -12.59 4.95 47.81
CA GLY A 589 -11.56 3.95 47.53
C GLY A 589 -10.49 4.54 46.62
N THR A 590 -9.33 4.81 47.20
CA THR A 590 -8.10 5.31 46.56
C THR A 590 -7.72 4.52 45.32
N ASP A 591 -7.66 5.22 44.19
CA ASP A 591 -6.98 4.79 42.97
C ASP A 591 -5.47 4.71 43.26
N PRO A 592 -4.80 3.55 43.13
CA PRO A 592 -3.36 3.53 43.06
C PRO A 592 -2.98 4.06 41.68
N GLY A 593 -2.47 5.29 41.65
CA GLY A 593 -1.91 5.88 40.45
C GLY A 593 -0.96 4.90 39.77
N THR A 594 -1.37 4.41 38.61
CA THR A 594 -0.47 3.86 37.62
C THR A 594 0.16 5.04 36.92
N ASP A 595 1.46 5.18 37.10
CA ASP A 595 2.36 5.97 36.24
C ASP A 595 1.86 5.94 34.79
N PRO A 596 1.75 7.07 34.07
CA PRO A 596 1.86 6.97 32.62
C PRO A 596 3.22 6.33 32.39
N GLY A 597 3.24 5.12 31.82
CA GLY A 597 4.49 4.46 31.47
C GLY A 597 5.35 5.48 30.74
N THR A 598 6.45 5.89 31.38
CA THR A 598 7.43 6.74 30.74
C THR A 598 7.85 5.99 29.49
N ASP A 599 7.58 6.57 28.33
CA ASP A 599 8.06 6.04 27.06
C ASP A 599 9.55 5.70 27.22
N PRO A 600 10.00 4.53 26.76
CA PRO A 600 11.40 4.14 26.87
C PRO A 600 12.29 5.24 26.25
N GLU A 601 13.34 5.63 26.98
CA GLU A 601 14.28 6.68 26.56
C GLU A 601 14.82 6.41 25.14
N PRO A 602 15.00 7.44 24.30
CA PRO A 602 15.50 7.27 22.94
C PRO A 602 16.84 6.53 22.89
N THR A 603 16.96 5.57 21.98
CA THR A 603 18.16 4.73 21.82
C THR A 603 18.46 4.42 20.35
N ALA A 604 19.74 4.28 20.02
CA ALA A 604 20.18 3.86 18.68
C ALA A 604 20.23 2.32 18.51
N ASP A 605 20.04 1.56 19.60
CA ASP A 605 19.84 0.11 19.61
C ASP A 605 18.32 -0.15 19.70
N LEU A 606 17.67 -0.22 18.53
CA LEU A 606 16.21 -0.27 18.40
C LEU A 606 15.69 -1.70 18.40
N ASP A 607 16.50 -2.67 17.95
CA ASP A 607 16.14 -4.08 18.01
C ASP A 607 16.46 -4.74 19.37
N GLY A 608 17.19 -4.03 20.24
CA GLY A 608 17.46 -4.42 21.63
C GLY A 608 18.48 -5.53 21.77
N ASN A 609 19.31 -5.76 20.75
CA ASN A 609 20.30 -6.83 20.74
C ASN A 609 21.64 -6.44 21.41
N GLY A 610 21.83 -5.17 21.80
CA GLY A 610 23.04 -4.64 22.43
C GLY A 610 24.14 -4.17 21.45
N GLU A 611 23.89 -4.23 20.14
CA GLU A 611 24.83 -3.89 19.06
C GLU A 611 24.20 -2.95 18.03
N ILE A 612 24.68 -1.72 17.93
CA ILE A 612 24.19 -0.75 16.93
C ILE A 612 24.71 -1.10 15.53
N ASN A 613 23.85 -1.64 14.67
CA ASN A 613 24.23 -2.17 13.35
C ASN A 613 23.18 -1.89 12.25
N TRP A 614 23.23 -2.63 11.13
CA TRP A 614 22.33 -2.42 10.00
C TRP A 614 20.87 -2.81 10.31
N LEU A 615 20.65 -3.70 11.28
CA LEU A 615 19.31 -4.06 11.75
C LEU A 615 18.63 -2.91 12.48
N ASP A 616 19.36 -2.14 13.30
CA ASP A 616 18.83 -0.91 13.92
C ASP A 616 18.54 0.17 12.90
N ALA A 617 19.37 0.28 11.85
CA ALA A 617 19.11 1.21 10.76
C ALA A 617 17.84 0.83 9.99
N ILE A 618 17.59 -0.46 9.78
CA ILE A 618 16.33 -0.95 9.22
C ILE A 618 15.17 -0.62 10.19
N GLU A 619 15.34 -0.85 11.49
CA GLU A 619 14.30 -0.58 12.48
C GLU A 619 13.95 0.91 12.56
N PHE A 620 14.95 1.78 12.56
CA PHE A 620 14.74 3.22 12.50
C PHE A 620 13.97 3.62 11.24
N LEU A 621 14.34 3.10 10.07
CA LEU A 621 13.64 3.36 8.81
C LEU A 621 12.19 2.84 8.81
N ARG A 622 11.86 1.80 9.58
CA ARG A 622 10.47 1.34 9.75
C ARG A 622 9.60 2.34 10.52
N THR A 623 10.23 3.10 11.40
CA THR A 623 9.56 4.10 12.25
C THR A 623 9.53 5.49 11.61
N PHE A 624 10.41 5.75 10.63
CA PHE A 624 10.54 7.05 9.97
C PHE A 624 9.27 7.44 9.18
N GLY A 625 8.74 8.62 9.44
CA GLY A 625 7.48 9.11 8.87
C GLY A 625 6.23 8.75 9.64
N THR A 626 6.38 8.13 10.82
CA THR A 626 5.26 7.85 11.71
C THR A 626 5.11 8.93 12.76
N LYS A 627 3.88 9.09 13.27
CA LYS A 627 3.57 9.91 14.45
C LYS A 627 2.93 9.07 15.54
N HIS A 628 2.93 9.58 16.75
CA HIS A 628 2.32 8.93 17.91
C HIS A 628 0.89 8.44 17.58
N GLY A 629 0.63 7.16 17.86
CA GLY A 629 -0.63 6.49 17.52
C GLY A 629 -0.74 5.92 16.10
N GLN A 630 0.30 6.04 15.25
CA GLN A 630 0.38 5.34 13.97
C GLN A 630 1.14 4.00 14.08
N LEU A 631 0.81 3.09 13.18
CA LEU A 631 1.49 1.81 13.03
C LEU A 631 2.99 2.03 12.77
N HIS A 632 3.85 1.34 13.54
CA HIS A 632 5.32 1.47 13.54
C HIS A 632 5.90 2.72 14.20
N PHE A 633 5.09 3.53 14.88
CA PHE A 633 5.67 4.51 15.79
C PHE A 633 6.37 3.78 16.95
N ASP A 634 7.67 4.00 17.08
CA ASP A 634 8.47 3.53 18.22
C ASP A 634 8.97 4.76 18.99
N PRO A 635 8.52 4.97 20.23
CA PRO A 635 8.98 6.11 21.02
C PRO A 635 10.50 6.13 21.24
N ARG A 636 11.20 4.99 21.11
CA ARG A 636 12.67 4.92 21.20
C ARG A 636 13.38 5.58 20.03
N ALA A 637 12.69 5.72 18.90
CA ALA A 637 13.18 6.36 17.69
C ALA A 637 12.76 7.84 17.57
N ASP A 638 11.98 8.36 18.52
CA ASP A 638 11.60 9.77 18.65
C ASP A 638 12.61 10.49 19.58
N PHE A 639 13.75 10.87 19.01
CA PHE A 639 14.91 11.40 19.74
C PHE A 639 14.70 12.83 20.26
N ASP A 640 13.78 13.60 19.68
CA ASP A 640 13.44 14.94 20.16
C ASP A 640 12.11 15.02 20.93
N SER A 641 11.39 13.89 21.01
CA SER A 641 10.16 13.71 21.80
C SER A 641 9.02 14.64 21.36
N ASP A 642 8.95 14.97 20.07
CA ASP A 642 7.89 15.80 19.51
C ASP A 642 6.65 14.98 19.06
N GLY A 643 6.73 13.65 19.16
CA GLY A 643 5.68 12.72 18.79
C GLY A 643 5.66 12.38 17.30
N ILE A 644 6.67 12.76 16.52
CA ILE A 644 6.79 12.52 15.08
C ILE A 644 8.22 12.10 14.76
N ILE A 645 8.40 10.90 14.22
CA ILE A 645 9.73 10.41 13.85
C ILE A 645 10.05 10.91 12.44
N TRP A 646 10.88 11.93 12.35
CA TRP A 646 11.21 12.60 11.09
C TRP A 646 12.68 13.03 11.04
N GLU A 647 12.98 14.08 10.28
CA GLU A 647 14.34 14.49 9.94
C GLU A 647 15.24 14.72 11.17
N GLN A 648 14.70 15.34 12.23
CA GLN A 648 15.48 15.63 13.45
C GLN A 648 15.91 14.33 14.14
N ASP A 649 15.03 13.34 14.17
CA ASP A 649 15.29 12.01 14.71
C ASP A 649 16.29 11.24 13.86
N LEU A 650 16.22 11.34 12.53
CA LEU A 650 17.21 10.69 11.66
C LEU A 650 18.59 11.28 11.86
N ILE A 651 18.69 12.60 12.01
CA ILE A 651 19.96 13.27 12.32
C ILE A 651 20.47 12.83 13.69
N ALA A 652 19.59 12.72 14.68
CA ALA A 652 19.94 12.28 16.03
C ALA A 652 20.37 10.80 16.05
N PHE A 653 19.62 9.92 15.38
CA PHE A 653 19.91 8.50 15.21
C PHE A 653 21.27 8.26 14.52
N VAL A 654 21.54 8.96 13.41
CA VAL A 654 22.82 8.88 12.69
C VAL A 654 23.99 9.41 13.52
N LYS A 655 23.75 10.38 14.42
CA LYS A 655 24.77 10.87 15.37
C LYS A 655 25.00 9.91 16.54
N ALA A 656 23.93 9.27 17.02
CA ALA A 656 23.96 8.34 18.15
C ALA A 656 24.52 6.97 17.75
N GLY A 657 24.32 6.54 16.49
CA GLY A 657 24.77 5.24 16.01
C GLY A 657 26.17 5.24 15.39
N HIS A 658 27.02 4.30 15.83
CA HIS A 658 28.36 4.06 15.27
C HIS A 658 28.32 3.08 14.11
N PHE A 659 27.52 3.39 13.10
CA PHE A 659 27.41 2.61 11.87
C PHE A 659 28.76 2.55 11.15
N GLY A 660 29.19 1.36 10.72
CA GLY A 660 30.46 1.17 10.00
C GLY A 660 30.63 2.12 8.80
N GLY A 661 31.89 2.38 8.38
CA GLY A 661 32.23 3.53 7.51
C GLY A 661 31.46 3.65 6.19
N ARG A 662 31.06 2.53 5.56
CA ARG A 662 30.21 2.53 4.35
C ARG A 662 28.77 2.95 4.66
N LEU A 663 28.20 2.41 5.75
CA LEU A 663 26.83 2.69 6.16
C LEU A 663 26.66 4.14 6.60
N ASN A 664 27.62 4.63 7.39
CA ASN A 664 27.64 6.02 7.83
C ASN A 664 27.67 6.99 6.63
N ALA A 665 28.37 6.64 5.55
CA ALA A 665 28.39 7.43 4.32
C ALA A 665 27.05 7.41 3.56
N VAL A 666 26.36 6.26 3.51
CA VAL A 666 25.03 6.12 2.88
C VAL A 666 23.98 6.91 3.67
N LEU A 667 23.92 6.74 4.99
CA LEU A 667 22.96 7.44 5.86
C LEU A 667 23.20 8.96 5.88
N LYS A 668 24.46 9.41 5.90
CA LYS A 668 24.79 10.84 5.76
C LYS A 668 24.42 11.41 4.40
N LYS A 669 24.56 10.61 3.33
CA LYS A 669 24.14 11.02 1.99
C LYS A 669 22.62 11.13 1.90
N ALA A 670 21.88 10.17 2.43
CA ALA A 670 20.42 10.21 2.51
C ALA A 670 19.92 11.41 3.34
N ALA A 671 20.51 11.66 4.51
CA ALA A 671 20.21 12.83 5.33
C ALA A 671 20.51 14.16 4.60
N ALA A 672 21.58 14.21 3.81
CA ALA A 672 21.91 15.39 3.01
C ALA A 672 21.00 15.58 1.79
N GLU A 673 20.56 14.49 1.14
CA GLU A 673 19.61 14.53 0.01
C GLU A 673 18.23 15.02 0.50
N ILE A 674 17.74 14.52 1.63
CA ILE A 674 16.49 14.97 2.28
C ILE A 674 16.59 16.46 2.68
N ALA A 675 17.71 16.88 3.29
CA ALA A 675 17.94 18.29 3.62
C ALA A 675 18.00 19.21 2.39
N SER A 676 18.35 18.68 1.21
CA SER A 676 18.44 19.44 -0.05
C SER A 676 17.09 19.64 -0.75
N GLU A 677 16.14 18.71 -0.64
CA GLU A 677 14.77 18.86 -1.16
C GLU A 677 13.98 19.98 -0.44
N ILE A 678 14.41 20.36 0.76
CA ILE A 678 13.86 21.48 1.53
C ILE A 678 14.40 22.84 1.02
N ASP A 679 15.63 22.92 0.52
CA ASP A 679 16.16 24.18 -0.08
C ASP A 679 15.51 24.46 -1.45
N GLU A 680 15.00 23.44 -2.14
CA GLU A 680 14.25 23.61 -3.40
C GLU A 680 12.76 23.96 -3.16
N THR A 681 12.11 23.36 -2.16
CA THR A 681 10.71 23.67 -1.81
C THR A 681 10.54 24.98 -1.02
N SER A 682 11.61 25.49 -0.39
CA SER A 682 11.62 26.82 0.24
C SER A 682 11.90 27.98 -0.73
N ARG A 683 12.22 27.70 -2.01
CA ARG A 683 12.31 28.71 -3.08
C ARG A 683 10.97 28.93 -3.79
N ILE A 684 9.94 29.29 -3.02
CA ILE A 684 8.78 30.02 -3.56
C ILE A 684 9.02 31.51 -3.25
N PRO A 685 8.89 32.42 -4.24
CA PRO A 685 9.26 33.82 -4.06
C PRO A 685 8.41 34.50 -2.97
N ARG A 686 9.09 35.23 -2.07
CA ARG A 686 8.42 36.15 -1.15
C ARG A 686 7.79 37.31 -1.94
N LYS A 687 6.46 37.40 -1.83
CA LYS A 687 5.53 38.48 -2.21
C LYS A 687 5.30 38.72 -3.70
#